data_AF-A0A8C0N5C4-F1
#
_entry.id   AF-A0A8C0N5C4-F1
#
_cell.length_a   1.000
_cell.length_b   1.000
_cell.length_c   1.000
_cell.angle_alpha   90.00
_cell.angle_beta   90.00
_cell.angle_gamma   90.00
#
_symmetry.space_group_name_H-M   'P 1'
#
loop_
_entity.id
_entity.type
_entity.pdbx_description
1 polymer ?
#
loop_
_entity_poly.entity_id
_entity_poly.type
_entity_poly.pdbx_seq_one_letter_code
_entity_poly.pdbx_strand_id
1 'polypeptide(L)'
;MALITLRRNLCHLSDFRIHGALAALRNHPVSRVHKIAEERRPPWFCPLPSEPVRVRFHHACGQKFHSENGNDLLHPAGELVFPPAHDWDTPEQNPSRVDEQTFYERLNHLTSSEEVLSFVSTLQALPDTLAAGALQRICDMERKDGDQKLPKEILKNSVFQALCVQLERESSSLPDPVLVTALQALTLLHADPQSSLLLNLVAECQRRLQRGGLEVHSLCILGESLIKLQGPGCATLELIICQLQGEKLEEFTPEDIVTLYRILQACTVKVNQHQAFLNRINTFSLSVVYSLSPALMSQMLGALVVLDQTQALPLFIKLGKSVVKHIPHFTNEELRKVLEAFIYFGHNDRFFTKALEQHVASACLTLGPDVVSKVMEYCSRKRILSKPILDAVAETFICQSEKFSPHQISELIEPFGKLNYLPPNASTLFRKLENMLLTHFHYFPPKTLLKILHSCSLIECHPVNFMAKIFSPHFLQKLQGEELYLDRLSLAQLTQLFLTSVLECPFYKGQKLLSKYQVRSFLTPCCSLETPVDFQLFRSVKTGLIDLLGARVYFASKVLTPYCYTIDVEIKLDEEGLVLPSAVHEDVHKRVALCIDDPKRFSLNSKHLLGKEAIKQRHLRLLGYQVVQIPYYEIEVLKSRGELVEYLQRKLFPQSTGVCW
;
A
#
# COMPACT_ATOMS: atom_id res chain seq x y z
N MET A 1 -15.48 17.58 -2.59
CA MET A 1 -14.36 16.80 -2.03
C MET A 1 -14.60 15.30 -2.13
N ALA A 2 -15.63 14.72 -1.49
CA ALA A 2 -15.89 13.26 -1.51
C ALA A 2 -16.17 12.64 -2.91
N LEU A 3 -16.85 13.36 -3.82
CA LEU A 3 -17.18 12.85 -5.16
C LEU A 3 -15.97 12.73 -6.11
N ILE A 4 -14.94 13.56 -5.92
CA ILE A 4 -13.71 13.56 -6.74
C ILE A 4 -12.78 12.43 -6.26
N THR A 5 -12.71 12.19 -4.96
CA THR A 5 -12.03 11.03 -4.37
C THR A 5 -12.71 9.71 -4.76
N LEU A 6 -14.04 9.68 -4.85
CA LEU A 6 -14.79 8.51 -5.32
C LEU A 6 -14.51 8.23 -6.81
N ARG A 7 -14.46 9.27 -7.65
CA ARG A 7 -14.15 9.14 -9.09
C ARG A 7 -12.68 8.72 -9.32
N ARG A 8 -11.74 9.20 -8.48
CA ARG A 8 -10.34 8.76 -8.46
C ARG A 8 -10.22 7.29 -8.05
N ASN A 9 -10.87 6.86 -6.97
CA ASN A 9 -10.79 5.46 -6.51
C ASN A 9 -11.47 4.45 -7.45
N LEU A 10 -12.53 4.85 -8.17
CA LEU A 10 -13.24 3.98 -9.13
C LEU A 10 -12.45 3.72 -10.42
N CYS A 11 -11.62 4.68 -10.87
CA CYS A 11 -10.78 4.52 -12.06
C CYS A 11 -9.55 3.62 -11.85
N HIS A 12 -9.20 3.30 -10.60
CA HIS A 12 -8.02 2.50 -10.23
C HIS A 12 -8.36 1.10 -9.69
N LEU A 13 -9.62 0.69 -9.73
CA LEU A 13 -9.96 -0.73 -9.69
C LEU A 13 -9.41 -1.39 -10.96
N SER A 14 -8.62 -2.44 -10.79
CA SER A 14 -7.94 -3.20 -11.87
C SER A 14 -8.86 -3.72 -12.99
N ASP A 15 -10.18 -3.60 -12.82
CA ASP A 15 -11.20 -4.10 -13.73
C ASP A 15 -11.72 -3.05 -14.74
N PHE A 16 -11.29 -1.78 -14.68
CA PHE A 16 -11.88 -0.70 -15.50
C PHE A 16 -11.15 -0.31 -16.80
N ARG A 17 -10.06 -0.97 -17.18
CA ARG A 17 -9.45 -0.79 -18.51
C ARG A 17 -9.95 -1.86 -19.49
N ILE A 18 -11.20 -1.75 -19.92
CA ILE A 18 -11.69 -2.40 -21.16
C ILE A 18 -12.35 -1.31 -22.01
N HIS A 19 -11.66 -0.88 -23.06
CA HIS A 19 -12.29 -0.12 -24.14
C HIS A 19 -13.30 -1.03 -24.86
N GLY A 20 -14.56 -0.58 -24.92
CA GLY A 20 -15.55 -1.02 -25.91
C GLY A 20 -16.33 -2.29 -25.59
N ALA A 21 -17.42 -2.19 -24.82
CA ALA A 21 -18.52 -3.16 -24.84
C ALA A 21 -19.83 -2.60 -24.22
N LEU A 22 -20.23 -1.39 -24.62
CA LEU A 22 -21.46 -0.73 -24.12
C LEU A 22 -22.63 -0.75 -25.11
N ALA A 23 -22.70 -1.77 -25.98
CA ALA A 23 -23.77 -1.88 -26.96
C ALA A 23 -24.18 -3.33 -27.21
N ALA A 24 -24.85 -3.98 -26.25
CA ALA A 24 -25.72 -5.14 -26.51
C ALA A 24 -26.45 -5.62 -25.24
N LEU A 25 -27.28 -4.79 -24.62
CA LEU A 25 -28.32 -5.27 -23.70
C LEU A 25 -29.58 -4.41 -23.86
N ARG A 26 -30.31 -4.66 -24.94
CA ARG A 26 -31.74 -4.32 -25.04
C ARG A 26 -32.46 -5.51 -25.65
N ASN A 27 -33.52 -5.91 -24.96
CA ASN A 27 -34.65 -6.75 -25.40
C ASN A 27 -34.54 -8.26 -25.12
N HIS A 28 -35.25 -8.73 -24.09
CA HIS A 28 -36.48 -9.56 -24.18
C HIS A 28 -36.74 -10.42 -22.92
N PRO A 29 -37.99 -10.88 -22.69
CA PRO A 29 -38.65 -10.72 -21.39
C PRO A 29 -38.89 -12.02 -20.62
N VAL A 30 -39.38 -11.78 -19.41
CA VAL A 30 -39.87 -12.68 -18.36
C VAL A 30 -40.88 -13.74 -18.85
N SER A 31 -40.69 -15.00 -18.47
CA SER A 31 -41.78 -15.97 -18.35
C SER A 31 -41.79 -16.62 -16.95
N ARG A 32 -43.00 -16.71 -16.38
CA ARG A 32 -43.35 -17.38 -15.11
C ARG A 32 -43.85 -18.79 -15.43
N VAL A 33 -43.43 -19.82 -14.69
CA VAL A 33 -44.23 -21.04 -14.43
C VAL A 33 -43.89 -21.63 -13.04
N HIS A 34 -44.89 -22.25 -12.42
CA HIS A 34 -45.07 -22.69 -11.03
C HIS A 34 -44.31 -23.97 -10.57
N LYS A 35 -43.86 -23.93 -9.30
CA LYS A 35 -44.20 -24.79 -8.12
C LYS A 35 -44.47 -26.33 -8.28
N ILE A 36 -43.75 -27.14 -7.47
CA ILE A 36 -44.17 -28.27 -6.57
C ILE A 36 -43.20 -29.49 -6.58
N ALA A 37 -43.13 -30.18 -5.43
CA ALA A 37 -42.48 -31.47 -5.07
C ALA A 37 -41.07 -31.31 -4.45
N GLU A 38 -40.87 -31.27 -3.12
CA GLU A 38 -41.13 -32.25 -2.04
C GLU A 38 -40.28 -33.54 -2.11
N GLU A 39 -39.36 -33.61 -1.15
CA GLU A 39 -38.76 -34.77 -0.46
C GLU A 39 -38.32 -36.03 -1.23
N ARG A 40 -37.03 -36.35 -1.11
CA ARG A 40 -36.52 -37.64 -0.59
C ARG A 40 -35.01 -37.61 -0.38
N ARG A 41 -34.57 -37.92 0.85
CA ARG A 41 -33.17 -38.24 1.20
C ARG A 41 -32.99 -39.78 1.22
N PRO A 42 -31.78 -40.28 0.93
CA PRO A 42 -31.26 -41.50 1.54
C PRO A 42 -29.91 -41.27 2.27
N PRO A 43 -29.41 -42.26 3.04
CA PRO A 43 -28.88 -42.03 4.38
C PRO A 43 -27.35 -42.11 4.53
N TRP A 44 -26.95 -41.84 5.77
CA TRP A 44 -25.60 -41.62 6.28
C TRP A 44 -24.73 -42.89 6.29
N PHE A 45 -23.42 -42.69 6.17
CA PHE A 45 -22.41 -43.62 6.67
C PHE A 45 -21.65 -42.97 7.83
N CYS A 46 -21.57 -43.71 8.95
CA CYS A 46 -20.76 -43.40 10.13
C CYS A 46 -19.27 -43.69 9.88
N PRO A 47 -18.33 -42.93 10.48
CA PRO A 47 -16.92 -43.32 10.55
C PRO A 47 -16.61 -44.06 11.86
N LEU A 48 -15.74 -45.09 11.80
CA LEU A 48 -15.07 -45.67 12.97
C LEU A 48 -13.67 -45.03 13.14
N PRO A 49 -13.13 -44.99 14.37
CA PRO A 49 -12.12 -44.01 14.80
C PRO A 49 -10.68 -44.52 14.71
N SER A 50 -9.73 -43.59 14.74
CA SER A 50 -8.38 -43.88 15.21
C SER A 50 -7.84 -42.74 16.10
N GLU A 51 -7.22 -43.20 17.18
CA GLU A 51 -6.93 -42.54 18.46
C GLU A 51 -5.56 -41.83 18.51
N PRO A 52 -5.20 -41.15 19.62
CA PRO A 52 -4.32 -39.99 19.63
C PRO A 52 -2.84 -40.36 19.91
N VAL A 53 -1.92 -39.54 19.42
CA VAL A 53 -0.52 -39.59 19.88
C VAL A 53 -0.26 -38.47 20.89
N ARG A 54 0.02 -38.92 22.11
CA ARG A 54 0.37 -38.16 23.30
C ARG A 54 1.68 -37.37 23.14
N VAL A 55 1.61 -36.17 23.68
CA VAL A 55 2.71 -35.32 24.14
C VAL A 55 3.55 -36.04 25.22
N ARG A 56 4.87 -35.84 25.19
CA ARG A 56 5.73 -35.91 26.38
C ARG A 56 6.52 -34.62 26.54
N PHE A 57 6.35 -34.02 27.72
CA PHE A 57 7.14 -32.93 28.27
C PHE A 57 8.40 -33.49 28.94
N HIS A 58 9.48 -32.72 28.93
CA HIS A 58 10.47 -32.75 30.01
C HIS A 58 10.77 -31.33 30.48
N HIS A 59 10.54 -31.12 31.77
CA HIS A 59 10.92 -29.96 32.57
C HIS A 59 12.42 -29.96 32.89
N ALA A 60 13.01 -28.77 33.01
CA ALA A 60 13.94 -28.44 34.10
C ALA A 60 14.02 -26.92 34.32
N CYS A 61 13.52 -26.49 35.48
CA CYS A 61 13.87 -25.28 36.23
C CYS A 61 15.06 -25.66 37.15
N GLY A 62 16.01 -24.85 37.62
CA GLY A 62 16.33 -23.42 37.63
C GLY A 62 17.47 -23.18 38.66
N GLN A 63 17.82 -21.90 38.90
CA GLN A 63 18.70 -21.31 39.96
C GLN A 63 20.22 -21.33 39.69
N LYS A 64 20.92 -20.17 39.53
CA LYS A 64 21.33 -19.05 40.43
C LYS A 64 22.47 -19.40 41.42
N PHE A 65 23.65 -18.76 41.29
CA PHE A 65 24.19 -17.67 42.17
C PHE A 65 25.72 -17.39 42.04
N HIS A 66 26.08 -16.10 42.24
CA HIS A 66 27.32 -15.43 42.78
C HIS A 66 28.70 -15.67 42.12
N SER A 67 29.58 -14.69 41.80
CA SER A 67 30.09 -13.42 42.40
C SER A 67 31.42 -13.60 43.17
N GLU A 68 32.46 -12.84 42.77
CA GLU A 68 33.52 -12.13 43.56
C GLU A 68 34.91 -12.08 42.85
N ASN A 69 35.42 -10.86 42.56
CA ASN A 69 36.58 -10.12 43.13
C ASN A 69 37.97 -10.49 42.56
N GLY A 70 38.94 -9.58 42.35
CA GLY A 70 39.06 -8.15 42.65
C GLY A 70 40.34 -7.50 42.07
N ASN A 71 40.43 -6.15 42.20
CA ASN A 71 41.57 -5.25 42.57
C ASN A 71 42.98 -5.40 41.92
N ASP A 72 43.79 -4.35 41.64
CA ASP A 72 44.12 -3.12 42.39
C ASP A 72 44.98 -2.09 41.57
N LEU A 73 44.83 -0.77 41.88
CA LEU A 73 45.87 0.30 42.12
C LEU A 73 46.82 0.78 40.97
N LEU A 74 47.19 2.06 40.73
CA LEU A 74 47.48 3.26 41.55
C LEU A 74 47.53 4.59 40.72
N HIS A 75 47.24 5.73 41.36
CA HIS A 75 47.58 7.12 40.98
C HIS A 75 48.94 7.57 41.58
N PRO A 76 49.54 8.72 41.18
CA PRO A 76 49.39 10.03 41.90
C PRO A 76 49.34 11.26 40.92
N ALA A 77 48.61 12.39 41.11
CA ALA A 77 48.52 13.47 42.13
C ALA A 77 49.47 14.68 41.95
N GLY A 78 48.89 15.91 41.94
CA GLY A 78 49.50 17.26 42.15
C GLY A 78 49.79 18.09 40.88
N GLU A 79 49.56 19.40 40.73
CA GLU A 79 49.24 20.54 41.62
C GLU A 79 48.72 21.76 40.79
N LEU A 80 48.00 22.69 41.44
CA LEU A 80 47.52 24.00 40.96
C LEU A 80 48.62 25.08 40.89
N VAL A 81 48.59 25.98 39.89
CA VAL A 81 48.98 27.41 40.02
C VAL A 81 48.27 28.28 38.94
N PHE A 82 47.67 29.42 39.33
CA PHE A 82 47.37 30.61 38.50
C PHE A 82 48.22 31.80 39.03
N PRO A 83 48.23 32.98 38.38
CA PRO A 83 48.85 33.39 37.12
C PRO A 83 49.92 34.51 37.38
N PRO A 84 50.37 35.27 36.37
CA PRO A 84 50.53 36.70 36.64
C PRO A 84 49.97 37.61 35.53
N ALA A 85 49.53 38.77 35.97
CA ALA A 85 49.09 39.90 35.17
C ALA A 85 50.27 40.71 34.62
N HIS A 86 50.09 41.36 33.46
CA HIS A 86 50.63 42.70 33.19
C HIS A 86 49.84 43.38 32.06
N ASP A 87 49.32 44.56 32.37
CA ASP A 87 48.87 45.62 31.46
C ASP A 87 50.02 46.10 30.55
N TRP A 88 49.68 46.57 29.34
CA TRP A 88 49.98 47.92 28.82
C TRP A 88 49.45 48.07 27.38
N ASP A 89 48.65 49.13 27.19
CA ASP A 89 48.46 49.98 26.01
C ASP A 89 48.03 49.41 24.63
N THR A 90 46.80 49.80 24.26
CA THR A 90 46.32 49.97 22.88
C THR A 90 47.23 50.88 22.03
N PRO A 91 47.25 50.65 20.71
CA PRO A 91 46.50 51.57 19.86
C PRO A 91 45.66 50.87 18.79
N GLU A 92 44.41 51.31 18.70
CA GLU A 92 43.55 51.38 17.51
C GLU A 92 43.93 50.52 16.29
N GLN A 93 43.21 49.41 16.10
CA GLN A 93 43.02 48.80 14.79
C GLN A 93 41.53 48.47 14.58
N ASN A 94 41.05 48.88 13.40
CA ASN A 94 39.70 48.75 12.85
C ASN A 94 38.98 47.42 13.18
N PRO A 95 37.63 47.41 13.28
CA PRO A 95 36.89 46.20 13.61
C PRO A 95 37.12 45.14 12.54
N SER A 96 37.71 44.02 12.97
CA SER A 96 37.96 42.85 12.13
C SER A 96 36.64 42.38 11.53
N ARG A 97 36.48 42.52 10.20
CA ARG A 97 35.47 41.79 9.44
C ARG A 97 35.58 40.32 9.85
N VAL A 98 34.50 39.77 10.41
CA VAL A 98 34.38 38.33 10.61
C VAL A 98 34.57 37.70 9.23
N ASP A 99 35.62 36.90 9.08
CA ASP A 99 35.86 36.16 7.85
C ASP A 99 34.76 35.09 7.72
N GLU A 100 33.96 35.19 6.66
CA GLU A 100 32.74 34.40 6.49
C GLU A 100 33.06 32.89 6.44
N GLN A 101 34.19 32.51 5.85
CA GLN A 101 34.61 31.10 5.77
C GLN A 101 34.92 30.51 7.15
N THR A 102 35.74 31.20 7.95
CA THR A 102 36.08 30.76 9.31
C THR A 102 34.87 30.76 10.25
N PHE A 103 33.89 31.64 10.01
CA PHE A 103 32.61 31.60 10.72
C PHE A 103 31.81 30.34 10.38
N TYR A 104 31.60 30.04 9.09
CA TYR A 104 30.83 28.85 8.69
C TYR A 104 31.52 27.54 9.08
N GLU A 105 32.84 27.46 9.04
CA GLU A 105 33.60 26.31 9.55
C GLU A 105 33.32 26.07 11.04
N ARG A 106 33.44 27.11 11.87
CA ARG A 106 33.14 27.02 13.30
C ARG A 106 31.68 26.67 13.56
N LEU A 107 30.76 27.35 12.87
CA LEU A 107 29.32 27.12 12.98
C LEU A 107 28.94 25.66 12.65
N ASN A 108 29.62 25.06 11.66
CA ASN A 108 29.42 23.67 11.25
C ASN A 108 30.01 22.64 12.23
N HIS A 109 30.92 23.03 13.12
CA HIS A 109 31.47 22.18 14.18
C HIS A 109 30.62 22.15 15.46
N LEU A 110 29.72 23.11 15.65
CA LEU A 110 28.83 23.17 16.82
C LEU A 110 27.78 22.06 16.77
N THR A 111 27.45 21.50 17.94
CA THR A 111 26.62 20.30 18.10
C THR A 111 25.28 20.55 18.80
N SER A 112 25.09 21.71 19.43
CA SER A 112 23.82 22.10 20.05
C SER A 112 23.38 23.53 19.65
N SER A 113 22.07 23.80 19.74
CA SER A 113 21.50 25.14 19.49
C SER A 113 21.97 26.17 20.53
N GLU A 114 22.22 25.74 21.78
CA GLU A 114 22.80 26.56 22.85
C GLU A 114 24.26 26.95 22.56
N GLU A 115 25.05 26.03 22.03
CA GLU A 115 26.42 26.31 21.54
C GLU A 115 26.40 27.34 20.41
N VAL A 116 25.44 27.25 19.49
CA VAL A 116 25.30 28.24 18.40
C VAL A 116 24.93 29.61 18.97
N LEU A 117 23.97 29.69 19.88
CA LEU A 117 23.54 30.95 20.49
C LEU A 117 24.64 31.57 21.36
N SER A 118 25.39 30.76 22.11
CA SER A 118 26.54 31.23 22.89
C SER A 118 27.65 31.75 21.98
N PHE A 119 27.99 31.04 20.90
CA PHE A 119 28.96 31.50 19.90
C PHE A 119 28.53 32.82 19.26
N VAL A 120 27.27 32.95 18.83
CA VAL A 120 26.74 34.18 18.27
C VAL A 120 26.81 35.33 19.29
N SER A 121 26.54 35.06 20.57
CA SER A 121 26.61 36.09 21.62
C SER A 121 28.02 36.62 21.88
N THR A 122 29.08 35.89 21.48
CA THR A 122 30.47 36.35 21.61
C THR A 122 30.89 37.33 20.52
N LEU A 123 30.06 37.55 19.48
CA LEU A 123 30.38 38.40 18.35
C LEU A 123 29.83 39.81 18.57
N GLN A 124 30.70 40.82 18.47
CA GLN A 124 30.31 42.24 18.65
C GLN A 124 29.42 42.77 17.53
N ALA A 125 29.53 42.23 16.31
CA ALA A 125 28.69 42.58 15.17
C ALA A 125 28.55 41.36 14.25
N LEU A 126 27.31 40.99 13.92
CA LEU A 126 27.00 39.87 13.04
C LEU A 126 26.36 40.40 11.74
N PRO A 127 27.03 40.26 10.58
CA PRO A 127 26.42 40.52 9.28
C PRO A 127 25.14 39.70 9.07
N ASP A 128 24.17 40.24 8.35
CA ASP A 128 22.88 39.57 8.15
C ASP A 128 22.99 38.21 7.45
N THR A 129 23.98 38.05 6.57
CA THR A 129 24.33 36.77 5.93
C THR A 129 24.68 35.70 6.97
N LEU A 130 25.44 36.07 8.00
CA LEU A 130 25.84 35.20 9.09
C LEU A 130 24.71 35.01 10.11
N ALA A 131 23.83 36.00 10.28
CA ALA A 131 22.62 35.90 11.10
C ALA A 131 21.63 34.86 10.55
N ALA A 132 21.34 34.92 9.24
CA ALA A 132 20.52 33.90 8.59
C ALA A 132 21.17 32.51 8.61
N GLY A 133 22.50 32.44 8.42
CA GLY A 133 23.26 31.19 8.54
C GLY A 133 23.20 30.58 9.95
N ALA A 134 23.31 31.40 10.99
CA ALA A 134 23.17 30.96 12.38
C ALA A 134 21.75 30.44 12.68
N LEU A 135 20.71 31.11 12.21
CA LEU A 135 19.33 30.64 12.33
C LEU A 135 19.11 29.31 11.61
N GLN A 136 19.65 29.16 10.40
CA GLN A 136 19.57 27.92 9.65
C GLN A 136 20.28 26.78 10.39
N ARG A 137 21.44 27.03 11.01
CA ARG A 137 22.15 26.02 11.80
C ARG A 137 21.36 25.58 13.03
N ILE A 138 20.76 26.53 13.75
CA ILE A 138 19.86 26.23 14.88
C ILE A 138 18.73 25.32 14.40
N CYS A 139 18.13 25.65 13.26
CA CYS A 139 17.08 24.84 12.65
C CYS A 139 17.55 23.42 12.29
N ASP A 140 18.75 23.27 11.73
CA ASP A 140 19.27 21.96 11.32
C ASP A 140 19.57 21.04 12.52
N MET A 141 19.96 21.61 13.67
CA MET A 141 20.21 20.86 14.90
C MET A 141 18.95 20.33 15.53
N GLU A 142 17.93 21.16 15.60
CA GLU A 142 16.64 20.81 16.21
C GLU A 142 15.82 19.84 15.34
N ARG A 143 16.19 19.64 14.07
CA ARG A 143 15.60 18.63 13.18
C ARG A 143 16.09 17.21 13.42
N LYS A 144 17.24 17.01 14.08
CA LYS A 144 17.83 15.66 14.25
C LYS A 144 17.08 14.82 15.28
N ASP A 145 16.34 15.44 16.20
CA ASP A 145 15.38 14.78 17.09
C ASP A 145 13.98 14.87 16.46
N GLY A 146 13.49 13.75 15.92
CA GLY A 146 12.29 13.73 15.08
C GLY A 146 11.06 14.42 15.67
N ASP A 147 10.35 15.20 14.83
CA ASP A 147 9.01 15.80 15.00
C ASP A 147 8.69 16.52 16.33
N GLN A 148 9.66 16.73 17.22
CA GLN A 148 9.46 17.47 18.45
C GLN A 148 9.55 18.98 18.17
N LYS A 149 8.49 19.70 18.53
CA LYS A 149 8.49 21.17 18.62
C LYS A 149 9.71 21.59 19.46
N LEU A 150 10.40 22.66 19.06
CA LEU A 150 11.52 23.20 19.82
C LEU A 150 11.16 23.34 21.31
N PRO A 151 12.14 23.15 22.21
CA PRO A 151 12.05 23.64 23.56
C PRO A 151 11.61 25.12 23.53
N LYS A 152 10.52 25.47 24.22
CA LYS A 152 10.03 26.86 24.35
C LYS A 152 11.10 27.82 24.90
N GLU A 153 12.20 27.28 25.40
CA GLU A 153 13.37 27.94 25.95
C GLU A 153 14.22 28.63 24.86
N ILE A 154 14.38 28.03 23.67
CA ILE A 154 15.16 28.63 22.57
C ILE A 154 14.45 29.85 21.98
N LEU A 155 13.13 29.76 21.78
CA LEU A 155 12.31 30.88 21.30
C LEU A 155 12.28 32.07 22.30
N LYS A 156 12.55 31.80 23.59
CA LYS A 156 12.64 32.81 24.64
C LYS A 156 14.06 33.36 24.84
N ASN A 157 15.06 32.80 24.16
CA ASN A 157 16.44 33.24 24.31
C ASN A 157 16.61 34.66 23.73
N SER A 158 17.24 35.55 24.50
CA SER A 158 17.44 36.95 24.13
C SER A 158 18.30 37.13 22.89
N VAL A 159 19.27 36.23 22.65
CA VAL A 159 20.14 36.25 21.46
C VAL A 159 19.34 35.86 20.22
N PHE A 160 18.49 34.83 20.33
CA PHE A 160 17.60 34.42 19.24
C PHE A 160 16.61 35.53 18.87
N GLN A 161 16.04 36.20 19.88
CA GLN A 161 15.15 37.35 19.67
C GLN A 161 15.88 38.54 19.04
N ALA A 162 17.12 38.81 19.45
CA ALA A 162 17.94 39.86 18.83
C ALA A 162 18.21 39.58 17.34
N LEU A 163 18.53 38.33 16.97
CA LEU A 163 18.67 37.92 15.56
C LEU A 163 17.38 38.13 14.77
N CYS A 164 16.23 37.76 15.35
CA CYS A 164 14.92 37.96 14.75
C CYS A 164 14.61 39.45 14.52
N VAL A 165 14.88 40.31 15.51
CA VAL A 165 14.66 41.76 15.41
C VAL A 165 15.59 42.41 14.38
N GLN A 166 16.85 41.95 14.29
CA GLN A 166 17.79 42.42 13.27
C GLN A 166 17.26 42.14 11.86
N LEU A 167 16.84 40.90 11.59
CA LEU A 167 16.29 40.50 10.29
C LEU A 167 14.96 41.20 9.95
N GLU A 168 14.15 41.55 10.95
CA GLU A 168 12.92 42.31 10.75
C GLU A 168 13.22 43.75 10.30
N ARG A 169 14.19 44.41 10.91
CA ARG A 169 14.54 45.81 10.61
C ARG A 169 15.19 45.97 9.25
N GLU A 170 15.99 44.99 8.84
CA GLU A 170 16.80 45.06 7.61
C GLU A 170 16.16 44.27 6.45
N SER A 171 14.91 43.82 6.58
CA SER A 171 14.27 42.92 5.59
C SER A 171 14.35 43.43 4.14
N SER A 172 14.27 44.75 3.93
CA SER A 172 14.36 45.38 2.60
C SER A 172 15.77 45.43 2.01
N SER A 173 16.83 45.41 2.84
CA SER A 173 18.24 45.46 2.41
C SER A 173 18.88 44.08 2.26
N LEU A 174 18.26 43.02 2.78
CA LEU A 174 18.78 41.66 2.69
C LEU A 174 18.94 41.19 1.23
N PRO A 175 20.01 40.47 0.88
CA PRO A 175 20.10 39.72 -0.37
C PRO A 175 18.98 38.67 -0.49
N ASP A 176 18.52 38.39 -1.71
CA ASP A 176 17.48 37.38 -1.99
C ASP A 176 17.71 36.01 -1.31
N PRO A 177 18.89 35.36 -1.43
CA PRO A 177 19.12 34.05 -0.81
C PRO A 177 19.08 34.11 0.72
N VAL A 178 19.52 35.22 1.32
CA VAL A 178 19.50 35.43 2.78
C VAL A 178 18.06 35.57 3.28
N LEU A 179 17.26 36.37 2.56
CA LEU A 179 15.86 36.62 2.87
C LEU A 179 15.03 35.32 2.87
N VAL A 180 15.14 34.51 1.81
CA VAL A 180 14.36 33.27 1.68
C VAL A 180 14.84 32.18 2.65
N THR A 181 16.15 32.10 2.91
CA THR A 181 16.72 31.14 3.89
C THR A 181 16.28 31.50 5.31
N ALA A 182 16.30 32.79 5.68
CA ALA A 182 15.78 33.26 6.96
C ALA A 182 14.29 32.91 7.12
N LEU A 183 13.47 33.15 6.08
CA LEU A 183 12.06 32.77 6.06
C LEU A 183 11.88 31.26 6.24
N GLN A 184 12.68 30.45 5.55
CA GLN A 184 12.63 28.99 5.63
C GLN A 184 12.99 28.49 7.02
N ALA A 185 14.08 28.99 7.60
CA ALA A 185 14.51 28.65 8.95
C ALA A 185 13.41 28.96 9.97
N LEU A 186 12.85 30.18 9.95
CA LEU A 186 11.78 30.59 10.86
C LEU A 186 10.50 29.75 10.69
N THR A 187 10.18 29.37 9.45
CA THR A 187 9.05 28.48 9.14
C THR A 187 9.27 27.08 9.73
N LEU A 188 10.48 26.53 9.58
CA LEU A 188 10.85 25.22 10.13
C LEU A 188 10.93 25.23 11.66
N LEU A 189 11.32 26.36 12.26
CA LEU A 189 11.32 26.56 13.72
C LEU A 189 9.92 26.76 14.30
N HIS A 190 8.85 26.70 13.49
CA HIS A 190 7.45 26.87 13.90
C HIS A 190 7.20 28.21 14.64
N ALA A 191 7.89 29.28 14.23
CA ALA A 191 7.59 30.63 14.71
C ALA A 191 6.11 30.99 14.41
N ASP A 192 5.50 31.83 15.25
CA ASP A 192 4.09 32.21 15.10
C ASP A 192 3.86 32.79 13.69
N PRO A 193 3.00 32.17 12.84
CA PRO A 193 2.70 32.66 11.50
C PRO A 193 2.16 34.10 11.47
N GLN A 194 1.65 34.60 12.60
CA GLN A 194 1.15 35.97 12.76
C GLN A 194 2.18 36.93 13.36
N SER A 195 3.42 36.48 13.62
CA SER A 195 4.50 37.36 14.06
C SER A 195 4.79 38.44 13.02
N SER A 196 5.07 39.65 13.49
CA SER A 196 5.39 40.80 12.63
C SER A 196 6.59 40.49 11.71
N LEU A 197 7.60 39.79 12.24
CA LEU A 197 8.76 39.32 11.48
C LEU A 197 8.36 38.44 10.28
N LEU A 198 7.58 37.37 10.48
CA LEU A 198 7.21 36.48 9.38
C LEU A 198 6.32 37.19 8.36
N LEU A 199 5.40 38.04 8.81
CA LEU A 199 4.56 38.85 7.91
C LEU A 199 5.39 39.83 7.07
N ASN A 200 6.38 40.50 7.68
CA ASN A 200 7.27 41.43 6.98
C ASN A 200 8.17 40.72 5.96
N LEU A 201 8.76 39.58 6.32
CA LEU A 201 9.57 38.77 5.42
C LEU A 201 8.74 38.24 4.25
N VAL A 202 7.54 37.71 4.50
CA VAL A 202 6.62 37.26 3.45
C VAL A 202 6.23 38.40 2.52
N ALA A 203 5.90 39.57 3.06
CA ALA A 203 5.52 40.74 2.27
C ALA A 203 6.68 41.26 1.41
N GLU A 204 7.91 41.23 1.91
CA GLU A 204 9.10 41.56 1.13
C GLU A 204 9.34 40.52 0.02
N CYS A 205 9.31 39.22 0.33
CA CYS A 205 9.42 38.16 -0.67
C CYS A 205 8.36 38.28 -1.78
N GLN A 206 7.11 38.60 -1.41
CA GLN A 206 6.02 38.82 -2.37
C GLN A 206 6.27 40.05 -3.25
N ARG A 207 6.80 41.15 -2.70
CA ARG A 207 7.16 42.34 -3.49
C ARG A 207 8.29 42.04 -4.48
N ARG A 208 9.33 41.30 -4.06
CA ARG A 208 10.44 40.90 -4.96
C ARG A 208 9.98 39.92 -6.03
N LEU A 209 9.12 38.97 -5.66
CA LEU A 209 8.48 38.07 -6.61
C LEU A 209 7.68 38.85 -7.67
N GLN A 210 6.93 39.89 -7.30
CA GLN A 210 6.19 40.72 -8.26
C GLN A 210 7.08 41.53 -9.21
N ARG A 211 8.27 41.96 -8.75
CA ARG A 211 9.24 42.67 -9.59
C ARG A 211 9.91 41.76 -10.63
N GLY A 212 9.97 40.45 -10.33
CA GLY A 212 10.75 39.49 -11.11
C GLY A 212 12.25 39.63 -10.83
N GLY A 213 12.99 38.52 -10.91
CA GLY A 213 14.45 38.52 -10.71
C GLY A 213 14.94 37.68 -9.52
N LEU A 214 14.06 36.95 -8.83
CA LEU A 214 14.50 35.93 -7.88
C LEU A 214 15.11 34.74 -8.64
N GLU A 215 16.27 34.28 -8.19
CA GLU A 215 16.92 33.09 -8.73
C GLU A 215 16.06 31.82 -8.52
N VAL A 216 16.25 30.81 -9.38
CA VAL A 216 15.54 29.52 -9.36
C VAL A 216 15.52 28.89 -7.96
N HIS A 217 16.69 28.81 -7.32
CA HIS A 217 16.81 28.22 -5.99
C HIS A 217 16.02 29.00 -4.93
N SER A 218 16.06 30.34 -5.00
CA SER A 218 15.31 31.20 -4.09
C SER A 218 13.80 31.07 -4.27
N LEU A 219 13.32 30.91 -5.51
CA LEU A 219 11.92 30.63 -5.83
C LEU A 219 11.46 29.28 -5.26
N CYS A 220 12.31 28.25 -5.33
CA CYS A 220 12.03 26.92 -4.77
C CYS A 220 11.91 26.98 -3.23
N ILE A 221 12.86 27.61 -2.55
CA ILE A 221 12.83 27.79 -1.08
C ILE A 221 11.59 28.58 -0.65
N LEU A 222 11.29 29.68 -1.36
CA LEU A 222 10.12 30.52 -1.08
C LEU A 222 8.82 29.71 -1.25
N GLY A 223 8.69 28.98 -2.35
CA GLY A 223 7.51 28.15 -2.61
C GLY A 223 7.28 27.10 -1.52
N GLU A 224 8.33 26.42 -1.08
CA GLU A 224 8.24 25.44 0.00
C GLU A 224 7.86 26.05 1.35
N SER A 225 8.42 27.22 1.65
CA SER A 225 8.14 27.95 2.90
C SER A 225 6.69 28.44 2.94
N LEU A 226 6.17 28.97 1.82
CA LEU A 226 4.79 29.43 1.71
C LEU A 226 3.77 28.29 1.86
N ILE A 227 4.07 27.09 1.34
CA ILE A 227 3.19 25.92 1.51
C ILE A 227 3.02 25.57 2.99
N LYS A 228 4.09 25.69 3.79
CA LYS A 228 4.05 25.42 5.24
C LYS A 228 3.36 26.54 6.01
N LEU A 229 3.60 27.80 5.66
CA LEU A 229 3.05 28.97 6.38
C LEU A 229 1.58 29.25 6.08
N GLN A 230 1.20 29.22 4.79
CA GLN A 230 -0.11 29.68 4.30
C GLN A 230 -1.00 28.53 3.82
N GLY A 231 -0.44 27.31 3.77
CA GLY A 231 -1.15 26.12 3.31
C GLY A 231 -1.13 25.91 1.79
N PRO A 232 -1.68 24.78 1.32
CA PRO A 232 -1.72 24.43 -0.10
C PRO A 232 -2.65 25.37 -0.89
N GLY A 233 -2.25 25.73 -2.11
CA GLY A 233 -3.07 26.52 -3.04
C GLY A 233 -3.05 28.04 -2.81
N CYS A 234 -2.06 28.57 -2.11
CA CYS A 234 -1.86 30.02 -1.99
C CYS A 234 -1.70 30.69 -3.38
N ALA A 235 -2.32 31.86 -3.58
CA ALA A 235 -2.26 32.62 -4.83
C ALA A 235 -0.82 33.01 -5.24
N THR A 236 0.08 33.22 -4.28
CA THR A 236 1.50 33.51 -4.52
C THR A 236 2.22 32.31 -5.16
N LEU A 237 1.79 31.07 -4.89
CA LEU A 237 2.40 29.87 -5.50
C LEU A 237 2.16 29.82 -7.01
N GLU A 238 1.04 30.36 -7.51
CA GLU A 238 0.79 30.42 -8.96
C GLU A 238 1.80 31.32 -9.67
N LEU A 239 2.14 32.47 -9.08
CA LEU A 239 3.17 33.36 -9.61
C LEU A 239 4.55 32.70 -9.61
N ILE A 240 4.89 31.97 -8.53
CA ILE A 240 6.14 31.20 -8.46
C ILE A 240 6.18 30.14 -9.56
N ILE A 241 5.11 29.37 -9.74
CA ILE A 241 5.02 28.34 -10.79
C ILE A 241 5.16 28.97 -12.19
N CYS A 242 4.54 30.13 -12.44
CA CYS A 242 4.67 30.84 -13.71
C CYS A 242 6.10 31.31 -13.99
N GLN A 243 6.83 31.80 -12.99
CA GLN A 243 8.23 32.19 -13.17
C GLN A 243 9.12 30.97 -13.42
N LEU A 244 8.98 29.91 -12.61
CA LEU A 244 9.74 28.66 -12.76
C LEU A 244 9.48 27.95 -14.10
N GLN A 245 8.33 28.18 -14.73
CA GLN A 245 8.02 27.68 -16.08
C GLN A 245 8.86 28.33 -17.19
N GLY A 246 9.23 29.59 -17.01
CA GLY A 246 10.05 30.35 -17.97
C GLY A 246 11.52 29.94 -17.98
N GLU A 247 11.99 29.34 -16.89
CA GLU A 247 13.40 29.01 -16.70
C GLU A 247 13.83 27.74 -17.46
N LYS A 248 15.16 27.61 -17.63
CA LYS A 248 15.80 26.43 -18.21
C LYS A 248 16.01 25.39 -17.13
N LEU A 249 15.56 24.15 -17.38
CA LEU A 249 15.64 23.07 -16.37
C LEU A 249 17.09 22.67 -16.07
N GLU A 250 18.03 22.99 -16.95
CA GLU A 250 19.46 22.79 -16.78
C GLU A 250 20.07 23.64 -15.64
N GLU A 251 19.39 24.71 -15.22
CA GLU A 251 19.83 25.59 -14.12
C GLU A 251 19.37 25.08 -12.74
N PHE A 252 18.54 24.04 -12.70
CA PHE A 252 17.96 23.50 -11.46
C PHE A 252 18.87 22.43 -10.86
N THR A 253 19.07 22.51 -9.55
CA THR A 253 19.68 21.39 -8.80
C THR A 253 18.70 20.20 -8.72
N PRO A 254 19.16 18.96 -8.49
CA PRO A 254 18.27 17.82 -8.26
C PRO A 254 17.25 18.06 -7.13
N GLU A 255 17.66 18.77 -6.07
CA GLU A 255 16.83 19.19 -4.95
C GLU A 255 15.73 20.17 -5.40
N ASP A 256 16.08 21.14 -6.25
CA ASP A 256 15.11 22.08 -6.82
C ASP A 256 14.07 21.36 -7.68
N ILE A 257 14.49 20.36 -8.48
CA ILE A 257 13.56 19.55 -9.28
C ILE A 257 12.56 18.81 -8.39
N VAL A 258 12.99 18.22 -7.26
CA VAL A 258 12.07 17.56 -6.31
C VAL A 258 11.15 18.59 -5.65
N THR A 259 11.68 19.77 -5.34
CA THR A 259 10.91 20.90 -4.78
C THR A 259 9.83 21.36 -5.74
N LEU A 260 10.09 21.41 -7.06
CA LEU A 260 9.09 21.70 -8.08
C LEU A 260 7.91 20.73 -8.01
N TYR A 261 8.17 19.42 -7.90
CA TYR A 261 7.09 18.44 -7.76
C TYR A 261 6.27 18.68 -6.50
N ARG A 262 6.90 19.04 -5.38
CA ARG A 262 6.21 19.35 -4.12
C ARG A 262 5.38 20.63 -4.20
N ILE A 263 5.88 21.66 -4.88
CA ILE A 263 5.14 22.89 -5.13
C ILE A 263 3.90 22.61 -5.99
N LEU A 264 4.08 21.88 -7.09
CA LEU A 264 2.96 21.50 -7.97
C LEU A 264 1.96 20.61 -7.23
N GLN A 265 2.43 19.69 -6.38
CA GLN A 265 1.59 18.84 -5.54
C GLN A 265 0.72 19.66 -4.57
N ALA A 266 1.22 20.78 -4.04
CA ALA A 266 0.44 21.67 -3.18
C ALA A 266 -0.65 22.46 -3.95
N CYS A 267 -0.57 22.51 -5.29
CA CYS A 267 -1.48 23.27 -6.16
C CYS A 267 -2.41 22.36 -6.99
N THR A 268 -2.97 21.30 -6.38
CA THR A 268 -3.73 20.25 -7.11
C THR A 268 -5.00 20.71 -7.84
N VAL A 269 -5.55 21.89 -7.53
CA VAL A 269 -6.81 22.37 -8.12
C VAL A 269 -6.65 22.74 -9.61
N LYS A 270 -5.43 23.06 -10.05
CA LYS A 270 -5.12 23.53 -11.42
C LYS A 270 -4.07 22.67 -12.14
N VAL A 271 -3.86 21.40 -11.75
CA VAL A 271 -2.84 20.51 -12.36
C VAL A 271 -2.91 20.48 -13.89
N ASN A 272 -4.13 20.48 -14.46
CA ASN A 272 -4.34 20.50 -15.91
C ASN A 272 -3.71 21.71 -16.61
N GLN A 273 -3.64 22.87 -15.93
CA GLN A 273 -3.05 24.09 -16.49
C GLN A 273 -1.52 24.02 -16.57
N HIS A 274 -0.89 23.17 -15.75
CA HIS A 274 0.56 23.01 -15.68
C HIS A 274 1.03 21.68 -16.28
N GLN A 275 0.17 20.97 -17.01
CA GLN A 275 0.50 19.63 -17.52
C GLN A 275 1.65 19.65 -18.53
N ALA A 276 1.77 20.70 -19.35
CA ALA A 276 2.89 20.86 -20.27
C ALA A 276 4.22 21.00 -19.52
N PHE A 277 4.22 21.78 -18.43
CA PHE A 277 5.39 21.94 -17.57
C PHE A 277 5.74 20.64 -16.84
N LEU A 278 4.74 19.94 -16.29
CA LEU A 278 4.92 18.62 -15.68
C LEU A 278 5.53 17.62 -16.67
N ASN A 279 5.11 17.60 -17.93
CA ASN A 279 5.69 16.71 -18.94
C ASN A 279 7.16 17.06 -19.23
N ARG A 280 7.51 18.35 -19.26
CA ARG A 280 8.89 18.82 -19.41
C ARG A 280 9.75 18.38 -18.21
N ILE A 281 9.28 18.61 -16.99
CA ILE A 281 9.96 18.18 -15.75
C ILE A 281 10.09 16.66 -15.71
N ASN A 282 9.03 15.90 -16.01
CA ASN A 282 9.05 14.44 -16.03
C ASN A 282 10.13 13.88 -16.97
N THR A 283 10.29 14.51 -18.14
CA THR A 283 11.30 14.13 -19.14
C THR A 283 12.70 14.45 -18.65
N PHE A 284 12.92 15.66 -18.12
CA PHE A 284 14.20 16.07 -17.57
C PHE A 284 14.58 15.25 -16.33
N SER A 285 13.62 14.91 -15.48
CA SER A 285 13.83 14.16 -14.23
C SER A 285 14.54 12.82 -14.47
N LEU A 286 14.42 12.26 -15.67
CA LEU A 286 15.16 11.06 -16.06
C LEU A 286 16.68 11.23 -15.92
N SER A 287 17.25 12.41 -16.19
CA SER A 287 18.70 12.63 -16.11
C SER A 287 19.19 12.68 -14.66
N VAL A 288 18.38 13.20 -13.73
CA VAL A 288 18.77 13.41 -12.33
C VAL A 288 18.50 12.21 -11.40
N VAL A 289 17.75 11.19 -11.82
CA VAL A 289 17.35 10.06 -10.95
C VAL A 289 18.52 9.45 -10.15
N TYR A 290 19.70 9.32 -10.75
CA TYR A 290 20.84 8.65 -10.11
C TYR A 290 21.59 9.53 -9.10
N SER A 291 21.35 10.85 -9.10
CA SER A 291 21.93 11.76 -8.10
C SER A 291 21.02 11.97 -6.88
N LEU A 292 19.79 11.44 -6.91
CA LEU A 292 18.83 11.63 -5.82
C LEU A 292 19.19 10.78 -4.59
N SER A 293 18.99 11.35 -3.40
CA SER A 293 19.02 10.60 -2.14
C SER A 293 17.72 9.78 -1.94
N PRO A 294 17.70 8.79 -1.03
CA PRO A 294 16.49 8.03 -0.72
C PRO A 294 15.30 8.93 -0.37
N ALA A 295 15.51 9.94 0.48
CA ALA A 295 14.48 10.89 0.88
C ALA A 295 13.87 11.62 -0.33
N LEU A 296 14.70 12.11 -1.24
CA LEU A 296 14.27 12.81 -2.45
C LEU A 296 13.53 11.89 -3.43
N MET A 297 14.00 10.64 -3.60
CA MET A 297 13.30 9.65 -4.44
C MET A 297 11.89 9.35 -3.91
N SER A 298 11.77 9.14 -2.60
CA SER A 298 10.49 8.92 -1.91
C SER A 298 9.53 10.09 -2.09
N GLN A 299 10.04 11.33 -1.93
CA GLN A 299 9.25 12.55 -2.14
C GLN A 299 8.78 12.70 -3.58
N MET A 300 9.66 12.47 -4.55
CA MET A 300 9.31 12.53 -5.98
C MET A 300 8.25 11.48 -6.34
N LEU A 301 8.42 10.23 -5.89
CA LEU A 301 7.43 9.17 -6.10
C LEU A 301 6.07 9.51 -5.48
N GLY A 302 6.05 10.03 -4.25
CA GLY A 302 4.83 10.48 -3.59
C GLY A 302 4.13 11.62 -4.35
N ALA A 303 4.90 12.59 -4.85
CA ALA A 303 4.35 13.68 -5.63
C ALA A 303 3.75 13.21 -6.96
N LEU A 304 4.40 12.27 -7.66
CA LEU A 304 3.88 11.67 -8.89
C LEU A 304 2.52 10.98 -8.69
N VAL A 305 2.30 10.34 -7.52
CA VAL A 305 1.01 9.75 -7.15
C VAL A 305 -0.05 10.83 -6.94
N VAL A 306 0.23 11.84 -6.12
CA VAL A 306 -0.75 12.89 -5.78
C VAL A 306 -1.12 13.75 -6.99
N LEU A 307 -0.16 13.97 -7.89
CA LEU A 307 -0.35 14.67 -9.17
C LEU A 307 -0.98 13.81 -10.27
N ASP A 308 -1.30 12.54 -10.00
CA ASP A 308 -1.91 11.60 -10.96
C ASP A 308 -1.15 11.52 -12.29
N GLN A 309 0.19 11.46 -12.24
CA GLN A 309 1.04 11.47 -13.43
C GLN A 309 1.22 10.07 -14.04
N THR A 310 0.11 9.39 -14.36
CA THR A 310 0.13 8.01 -14.90
C THR A 310 0.90 7.85 -16.22
N GLN A 311 1.04 8.94 -16.99
CA GLN A 311 1.83 9.04 -18.22
C GLN A 311 3.34 9.09 -17.98
N ALA A 312 3.80 9.44 -16.77
CA ALA A 312 5.23 9.50 -16.41
C ALA A 312 5.83 8.11 -16.12
N LEU A 313 5.33 7.07 -16.79
CA LEU A 313 5.75 5.68 -16.59
C LEU A 313 7.26 5.47 -16.81
N PRO A 314 7.93 6.09 -17.82
CA PRO A 314 9.38 5.95 -17.98
C PRO A 314 10.16 6.47 -16.76
N LEU A 315 9.74 7.59 -16.18
CA LEU A 315 10.35 8.15 -14.98
C LEU A 315 10.12 7.24 -13.78
N PHE A 316 8.88 6.80 -13.57
CA PHE A 316 8.55 5.86 -12.51
C PHE A 316 9.40 4.58 -12.62
N ILE A 317 9.55 3.99 -13.82
CA ILE A 317 10.36 2.78 -14.02
C ILE A 317 11.82 3.04 -13.65
N LYS A 318 12.37 4.20 -14.02
CA LYS A 318 13.76 4.55 -13.70
C LYS A 318 13.96 4.76 -12.20
N LEU A 319 13.06 5.49 -11.53
CA LEU A 319 13.04 5.65 -10.07
C LEU A 319 12.89 4.30 -9.37
N GLY A 320 11.96 3.47 -9.81
CA GLY A 320 11.69 2.15 -9.24
C GLY A 320 12.92 1.25 -9.24
N LYS A 321 13.73 1.27 -10.32
CA LYS A 321 15.02 0.56 -10.38
C LYS A 321 16.05 1.10 -9.39
N SER A 322 16.13 2.41 -9.21
CA SER A 322 17.06 3.03 -8.26
C SER A 322 16.70 2.74 -6.81
N VAL A 323 15.41 2.78 -6.48
CA VAL A 323 14.86 2.50 -5.14
C VAL A 323 15.26 1.12 -4.61
N VAL A 324 15.40 0.10 -5.48
CA VAL A 324 15.75 -1.27 -5.06
C VAL A 324 17.01 -1.31 -4.19
N LYS A 325 18.01 -0.47 -4.49
CA LYS A 325 19.28 -0.43 -3.75
C LYS A 325 19.15 0.23 -2.37
N HIS A 326 18.11 1.03 -2.17
CA HIS A 326 17.90 1.84 -0.99
C HIS A 326 16.85 1.27 -0.03
N ILE A 327 16.21 0.14 -0.35
CA ILE A 327 15.14 -0.46 0.49
C ILE A 327 15.54 -0.54 1.97
N PRO A 328 16.72 -1.08 2.34
CA PRO A 328 17.10 -1.19 3.76
C PRO A 328 17.36 0.15 4.47
N HIS A 329 17.55 1.23 3.72
CA HIS A 329 17.94 2.55 4.23
C HIS A 329 16.77 3.53 4.35
N PHE A 330 15.58 3.17 3.86
CA PHE A 330 14.41 4.03 4.00
C PHE A 330 13.90 4.04 5.43
N THR A 331 13.46 5.21 5.86
CA THR A 331 12.58 5.34 7.03
C THR A 331 11.21 4.72 6.73
N ASN A 332 10.43 4.46 7.80
CA ASN A 332 9.07 3.92 7.64
C ASN A 332 8.19 4.79 6.72
N GLU A 333 8.25 6.11 6.89
CA GLU A 333 7.47 7.05 6.09
C GLU A 333 7.87 7.07 4.61
N GLU A 334 9.17 6.97 4.33
CA GLU A 334 9.66 6.94 2.96
C GLU A 334 9.30 5.63 2.26
N LEU A 335 9.50 4.49 2.93
CA LEU A 335 9.13 3.19 2.37
C LEU A 335 7.62 3.09 2.13
N ARG A 336 6.79 3.69 2.99
CA ARG A 336 5.33 3.77 2.78
C ARG A 336 4.99 4.50 1.48
N LYS A 337 5.58 5.67 1.22
CA LYS A 337 5.37 6.45 -0.02
C LYS A 337 5.84 5.69 -1.26
N VAL A 338 6.97 5.02 -1.16
CA VAL A 338 7.50 4.16 -2.23
C VAL A 338 6.49 3.05 -2.55
N LEU A 339 6.04 2.29 -1.55
CA LEU A 339 5.07 1.21 -1.75
C LEU A 339 3.75 1.72 -2.33
N GLU A 340 3.26 2.88 -1.85
CA GLU A 340 2.07 3.54 -2.39
C GLU A 340 2.22 3.86 -3.88
N ALA A 341 3.38 4.38 -4.29
CA ALA A 341 3.67 4.61 -5.71
C ALA A 341 3.70 3.31 -6.52
N PHE A 342 4.35 2.26 -6.02
CA PHE A 342 4.36 0.96 -6.70
C PHE A 342 2.95 0.37 -6.85
N ILE A 343 2.09 0.49 -5.83
CA ILE A 343 0.69 0.10 -5.90
C ILE A 343 -0.03 0.91 -6.99
N TYR A 344 0.07 2.24 -6.91
CA TYR A 344 -0.60 3.20 -7.80
C TYR A 344 -0.27 2.99 -9.29
N PHE A 345 1.02 2.93 -9.62
CA PHE A 345 1.49 2.87 -11.00
C PHE A 345 1.31 1.50 -11.67
N GLY A 346 0.85 0.48 -10.95
CA GLY A 346 0.61 -0.82 -11.57
C GLY A 346 1.89 -1.63 -11.87
N HIS A 347 3.08 -1.05 -11.77
CA HIS A 347 4.34 -1.70 -12.16
C HIS A 347 4.75 -2.84 -11.22
N ASN A 348 5.28 -3.91 -11.81
CA ASN A 348 5.77 -5.07 -11.09
C ASN A 348 7.27 -5.23 -11.38
N ASP A 349 8.09 -5.11 -10.34
CA ASP A 349 9.53 -5.36 -10.43
C ASP A 349 9.91 -6.51 -9.48
N ARG A 350 10.45 -7.58 -10.08
CA ARG A 350 10.94 -8.75 -9.34
C ARG A 350 12.09 -8.40 -8.40
N PHE A 351 12.94 -7.44 -8.78
CA PHE A 351 14.09 -7.03 -7.98
C PHE A 351 13.63 -6.21 -6.77
N PHE A 352 12.65 -5.32 -6.97
CA PHE A 352 11.99 -4.61 -5.87
C PHE A 352 11.35 -5.59 -4.88
N THR A 353 10.59 -6.57 -5.38
CA THR A 353 9.94 -7.59 -4.55
C THR A 353 10.97 -8.39 -3.74
N LYS A 354 12.08 -8.79 -4.36
CA LYS A 354 13.16 -9.54 -3.69
C LYS A 354 13.89 -8.70 -2.63
N ALA A 355 14.15 -7.43 -2.90
CA ALA A 355 14.76 -6.54 -1.92
C ALA A 355 13.81 -6.25 -0.74
N LEU A 356 12.49 -6.16 -1.00
CA LEU A 356 11.47 -6.04 0.03
C LEU A 356 11.38 -7.30 0.90
N GLU A 357 11.47 -8.49 0.30
CA GLU A 357 11.53 -9.77 1.03
C GLU A 357 12.67 -9.80 2.04
N GLN A 358 13.87 -9.40 1.60
CA GLN A 358 15.06 -9.39 2.46
C GLN A 358 14.90 -8.39 3.60
N HIS A 359 14.38 -7.20 3.33
CA HIS A 359 14.19 -6.16 4.34
C HIS A 359 13.10 -6.51 5.35
N VAL A 360 11.95 -7.01 4.92
CA VAL A 360 10.86 -7.40 5.83
C VAL A 360 11.26 -8.57 6.72
N ALA A 361 12.00 -9.54 6.17
CA ALA A 361 12.52 -10.65 6.96
C ALA A 361 13.56 -10.21 7.98
N SER A 362 14.46 -9.27 7.64
CA SER A 362 15.50 -8.79 8.56
C SER A 362 14.99 -7.79 9.59
N ALA A 363 14.01 -6.97 9.23
CA ALA A 363 13.36 -5.97 10.09
C ALA A 363 12.05 -6.48 10.71
N CYS A 364 11.89 -7.79 10.84
CA CYS A 364 10.74 -8.39 11.49
C CYS A 364 10.60 -7.84 12.91
N LEU A 365 9.37 -7.50 13.34
CA LEU A 365 9.04 -6.86 14.64
C LEU A 365 9.52 -5.41 14.85
N THR A 366 10.37 -4.85 13.98
CA THR A 366 10.86 -3.46 14.08
C THR A 366 10.14 -2.49 13.14
N LEU A 367 9.59 -3.00 12.03
CA LEU A 367 8.83 -2.19 11.07
C LEU A 367 7.57 -1.57 11.69
N GLY A 368 7.28 -0.32 11.31
CA GLY A 368 6.08 0.39 11.76
C GLY A 368 4.78 -0.24 11.21
N PRO A 369 3.66 -0.22 11.96
CA PRO A 369 2.37 -0.77 11.52
C PRO A 369 1.90 -0.32 10.13
N ASP A 370 2.14 0.94 9.77
CA ASP A 370 1.76 1.49 8.46
C ASP A 370 2.54 0.86 7.30
N VAL A 371 3.83 0.60 7.49
CA VAL A 371 4.67 -0.05 6.48
C VAL A 371 4.26 -1.51 6.31
N VAL A 372 4.13 -2.24 7.42
CA VAL A 372 3.73 -3.66 7.41
C VAL A 372 2.40 -3.84 6.69
N SER A 373 1.42 -2.98 7.00
CA SER A 373 0.10 -2.99 6.34
C SER A 373 0.21 -2.66 4.85
N LYS A 374 1.04 -1.69 4.48
CA LYS A 374 1.26 -1.30 3.07
C LYS A 374 2.00 -2.37 2.26
N VAL A 375 2.95 -3.08 2.86
CA VAL A 375 3.64 -4.23 2.25
C VAL A 375 2.62 -5.33 1.92
N MET A 376 1.74 -5.64 2.86
CA MET A 376 0.67 -6.63 2.67
C MET A 376 -0.34 -6.19 1.61
N GLU A 377 -0.72 -4.91 1.59
CA GLU A 377 -1.54 -4.35 0.52
C GLU A 377 -0.84 -4.49 -0.85
N TYR A 378 0.46 -4.19 -0.93
CA TYR A 378 1.24 -4.34 -2.16
C TYR A 378 1.18 -5.80 -2.67
N CYS A 379 1.42 -6.79 -1.81
CA CYS A 379 1.30 -8.21 -2.16
C CYS A 379 -0.11 -8.55 -2.67
N SER A 380 -1.16 -8.11 -1.97
CA SER A 380 -2.56 -8.36 -2.36
C SER A 380 -2.93 -7.70 -3.69
N ARG A 381 -2.56 -6.43 -3.91
CA ARG A 381 -2.89 -5.67 -5.12
C ARG A 381 -2.15 -6.20 -6.34
N LYS A 382 -0.87 -6.56 -6.18
CA LYS A 382 -0.05 -7.11 -7.26
C LYS A 382 -0.20 -8.60 -7.48
N ARG A 383 -0.97 -9.29 -6.62
CA ARG A 383 -1.09 -10.76 -6.59
C ARG A 383 0.26 -11.45 -6.41
N ILE A 384 1.15 -10.85 -5.61
CA ILE A 384 2.47 -11.40 -5.33
C ILE A 384 2.36 -12.29 -4.10
N LEU A 385 2.59 -13.59 -4.28
CA LEU A 385 2.69 -14.55 -3.18
C LEU A 385 4.17 -14.66 -2.77
N SER A 386 4.54 -13.94 -1.71
CA SER A 386 5.87 -13.99 -1.13
C SER A 386 5.83 -14.63 0.25
N LYS A 387 6.19 -15.92 0.34
CA LYS A 387 6.21 -16.64 1.62
C LYS A 387 7.05 -15.94 2.70
N PRO A 388 8.27 -15.45 2.41
CA PRO A 388 9.06 -14.74 3.43
C PRO A 388 8.35 -13.51 4.01
N ILE A 389 7.69 -12.72 3.16
CA ILE A 389 6.92 -11.54 3.61
C ILE A 389 5.71 -11.99 4.43
N LEU A 390 4.88 -12.89 3.89
CA LEU A 390 3.65 -13.31 4.55
C LEU A 390 3.92 -14.00 5.89
N ASP A 391 4.97 -14.80 5.99
CA ASP A 391 5.36 -15.50 7.22
C ASP A 391 5.90 -14.51 8.28
N ALA A 392 6.76 -13.55 7.89
CA ALA A 392 7.27 -12.52 8.80
C ALA A 392 6.16 -11.58 9.32
N VAL A 393 5.20 -11.24 8.45
CA VAL A 393 4.05 -10.42 8.85
C VAL A 393 3.09 -11.20 9.76
N ALA A 394 2.89 -12.50 9.51
CA ALA A 394 2.11 -13.36 10.41
C ALA A 394 2.73 -13.36 11.82
N GLU A 395 4.06 -13.48 11.91
CA GLU A 395 4.78 -13.42 13.19
C GLU A 395 4.65 -12.05 13.87
N THR A 396 4.77 -10.97 13.09
CA THR A 396 4.59 -9.60 13.58
C THR A 396 3.20 -9.36 14.15
N PHE A 397 2.16 -9.86 13.48
CA PHE A 397 0.80 -9.77 13.99
C PHE A 397 0.62 -10.57 15.28
N ILE A 398 1.16 -11.79 15.37
CA ILE A 398 1.06 -12.61 16.59
C ILE A 398 1.68 -11.89 17.78
N CYS A 399 2.85 -11.29 17.58
CA CYS A 399 3.62 -10.64 18.65
C CYS A 399 3.11 -9.24 19.03
N GLN A 400 2.59 -8.45 18.08
CA GLN A 400 2.33 -7.02 18.27
C GLN A 400 0.95 -6.57 17.78
N SER A 401 -0.03 -7.47 17.81
CA SER A 401 -1.41 -7.25 17.31
C SER A 401 -2.08 -5.97 17.85
N GLU A 402 -1.72 -5.56 19.06
CA GLU A 402 -2.30 -4.44 19.81
C GLU A 402 -1.91 -3.08 19.21
N LYS A 403 -0.85 -3.03 18.40
CA LYS A 403 -0.38 -1.81 17.73
C LYS A 403 -1.20 -1.44 16.48
N PHE A 404 -2.04 -2.35 15.99
CA PHE A 404 -2.72 -2.20 14.71
C PHE A 404 -4.16 -1.71 14.88
N SER A 405 -4.56 -0.76 14.04
CA SER A 405 -5.96 -0.35 13.90
C SER A 405 -6.81 -1.42 13.17
N PRO A 406 -8.15 -1.42 13.31
CA PRO A 406 -9.02 -2.36 12.60
C PRO A 406 -8.81 -2.39 11.08
N HIS A 407 -8.56 -1.23 10.48
CA HIS A 407 -8.27 -1.11 9.05
C HIS A 407 -6.99 -1.84 8.68
N GLN A 408 -5.90 -1.55 9.40
CA GLN A 408 -4.60 -2.19 9.20
C GLN A 408 -4.71 -3.71 9.42
N ILE A 409 -5.43 -4.17 10.44
CA ILE A 409 -5.67 -5.61 10.67
C ILE A 409 -6.34 -6.24 9.44
N SER A 410 -7.32 -5.58 8.84
CA SER A 410 -7.91 -6.08 7.60
C SER A 410 -6.93 -6.11 6.42
N GLU A 411 -6.03 -5.14 6.32
CA GLU A 411 -4.98 -5.13 5.28
C GLU A 411 -3.93 -6.23 5.49
N LEU A 412 -3.68 -6.63 6.74
CA LEU A 412 -2.79 -7.74 7.07
C LEU A 412 -3.44 -9.11 6.81
N ILE A 413 -4.72 -9.27 7.11
CA ILE A 413 -5.41 -10.58 7.01
C ILE A 413 -5.89 -10.87 5.58
N GLU A 414 -6.36 -9.86 4.84
CA GLU A 414 -6.89 -10.05 3.48
C GLU A 414 -5.95 -10.79 2.52
N PRO A 415 -4.63 -10.49 2.46
CA PRO A 415 -3.74 -11.14 1.51
C PRO A 415 -3.61 -12.65 1.74
N PHE A 416 -3.69 -13.16 2.97
CA PHE A 416 -3.71 -14.61 3.22
C PHE A 416 -4.88 -15.26 2.51
N GLY A 417 -6.08 -14.70 2.66
CA GLY A 417 -7.28 -15.14 1.95
C GLY A 417 -7.16 -15.03 0.44
N LYS A 418 -6.82 -13.84 -0.06
CA LYS A 418 -6.78 -13.52 -1.49
C LYS A 418 -5.72 -14.31 -2.26
N LEU A 419 -4.54 -14.48 -1.66
CA LEU A 419 -3.42 -15.21 -2.24
C LEU A 419 -3.48 -16.71 -1.93
N ASN A 420 -4.52 -17.17 -1.23
CA ASN A 420 -4.73 -18.57 -0.85
C ASN A 420 -3.52 -19.16 -0.11
N TYR A 421 -3.04 -18.47 0.93
CA TYR A 421 -1.82 -18.86 1.63
C TYR A 421 -2.07 -19.02 3.14
N LEU A 422 -1.63 -20.16 3.67
CA LEU A 422 -1.59 -20.45 5.09
C LEU A 422 -0.13 -20.42 5.56
N PRO A 423 0.25 -19.52 6.48
CA PRO A 423 1.60 -19.47 7.01
C PRO A 423 1.86 -20.65 7.98
N PRO A 424 3.13 -20.99 8.28
CA PRO A 424 3.47 -22.09 9.19
C PRO A 424 2.86 -21.95 10.60
N ASN A 425 2.68 -20.72 11.07
CA ASN A 425 2.08 -20.36 12.36
C ASN A 425 0.57 -20.07 12.26
N ALA A 426 -0.12 -20.52 11.21
CA ALA A 426 -1.54 -20.24 10.94
C ALA A 426 -2.46 -20.49 12.15
N SER A 427 -2.28 -21.60 12.87
CA SER A 427 -3.11 -21.95 14.03
C SER A 427 -3.04 -20.89 15.15
N THR A 428 -1.83 -20.38 15.43
CA THR A 428 -1.62 -19.32 16.41
C THR A 428 -2.13 -17.97 15.89
N LEU A 429 -1.86 -17.66 14.61
CA LEU A 429 -2.31 -16.44 13.94
C LEU A 429 -3.84 -16.29 14.03
N PHE A 430 -4.57 -17.29 13.54
CA PHE A 430 -6.03 -17.23 13.48
C PHE A 430 -6.68 -17.35 14.85
N ARG A 431 -6.06 -18.05 15.82
CA ARG A 431 -6.51 -18.03 17.22
C ARG A 431 -6.38 -16.64 17.83
N LYS A 432 -5.25 -15.95 17.62
CA LYS A 432 -5.05 -14.57 18.10
C LYS A 432 -6.08 -13.62 17.46
N LEU A 433 -6.30 -13.74 16.15
CA LEU A 433 -7.32 -12.98 15.42
C LEU A 433 -8.73 -13.27 15.97
N GLU A 434 -9.10 -14.54 16.15
CA GLU A 434 -10.41 -14.93 16.70
C GLU A 434 -10.63 -14.31 18.08
N ASN A 435 -9.66 -14.44 18.99
CA ASN A 435 -9.73 -13.86 20.33
C ASN A 435 -9.91 -12.34 20.28
N MET A 436 -9.17 -11.65 19.39
CA MET A 436 -9.30 -10.21 19.19
C MET A 436 -10.70 -9.82 18.68
N LEU A 437 -11.23 -10.54 17.69
CA LEU A 437 -12.55 -10.29 17.14
C LEU A 437 -13.67 -10.61 18.14
N LEU A 438 -13.49 -11.61 19.01
CA LEU A 438 -14.44 -11.92 20.08
C LEU A 438 -14.46 -10.84 21.16
N THR A 439 -13.28 -10.38 21.58
CA THR A 439 -13.12 -9.36 22.64
C THR A 439 -13.53 -7.97 22.19
N HIS A 440 -13.19 -7.59 20.96
CA HIS A 440 -13.37 -6.24 20.43
C HIS A 440 -14.32 -6.19 19.23
N PHE A 441 -15.31 -7.08 19.15
CA PHE A 441 -16.22 -7.19 18.00
C PHE A 441 -16.82 -5.85 17.55
N HIS A 442 -17.23 -5.00 18.50
CA HIS A 442 -17.86 -3.71 18.23
C HIS A 442 -16.88 -2.59 17.82
N TYR A 443 -15.58 -2.79 18.03
CA TYR A 443 -14.54 -1.86 17.62
C TYR A 443 -14.29 -1.89 16.10
N PHE A 444 -14.57 -3.03 15.45
CA PHE A 444 -14.38 -3.17 14.01
C PHE A 444 -15.53 -2.52 13.23
N PRO A 445 -15.23 -1.67 12.24
CA PRO A 445 -16.25 -1.24 11.28
C PRO A 445 -16.88 -2.44 10.57
N PRO A 446 -18.21 -2.46 10.33
CA PRO A 446 -18.89 -3.64 9.77
C PRO A 446 -18.31 -4.16 8.45
N LYS A 447 -17.94 -3.27 7.52
CA LYS A 447 -17.33 -3.64 6.24
C LYS A 447 -15.94 -4.27 6.43
N THR A 448 -15.14 -3.73 7.35
CA THR A 448 -13.82 -4.25 7.73
C THR A 448 -13.95 -5.64 8.33
N LEU A 449 -14.88 -5.83 9.27
CA LEU A 449 -15.14 -7.13 9.88
C LEU A 449 -15.57 -8.16 8.83
N LEU A 450 -16.54 -7.81 7.98
CA LEU A 450 -17.01 -8.69 6.91
C LEU A 450 -15.86 -9.15 6.00
N LYS A 451 -14.98 -8.22 5.63
CA LYS A 451 -13.80 -8.48 4.80
C LYS A 451 -12.80 -9.42 5.47
N ILE A 452 -12.53 -9.25 6.77
CA ILE A 452 -11.66 -10.15 7.55
C ILE A 452 -12.24 -11.56 7.54
N LEU A 453 -13.50 -11.71 7.95
CA LEU A 453 -14.16 -13.02 8.04
C LEU A 453 -14.24 -13.72 6.68
N HIS A 454 -14.57 -12.96 5.63
CA HIS A 454 -14.57 -13.45 4.25
C HIS A 454 -13.19 -13.96 3.84
N SER A 455 -12.13 -13.22 4.16
CA SER A 455 -10.75 -13.61 3.85
C SER A 455 -10.35 -14.91 4.55
N CYS A 456 -10.73 -15.11 5.80
CA CYS A 456 -10.49 -16.37 6.53
C CYS A 456 -11.16 -17.57 5.84
N SER A 457 -12.40 -17.41 5.35
CA SER A 457 -13.10 -18.48 4.62
C SER A 457 -12.44 -18.88 3.30
N LEU A 458 -11.72 -17.98 2.63
CA LEU A 458 -11.00 -18.32 1.39
C LEU A 458 -9.91 -19.38 1.61
N ILE A 459 -9.30 -19.39 2.80
CA ILE A 459 -8.22 -20.29 3.23
C ILE A 459 -8.69 -21.33 4.26
N GLU A 460 -9.97 -21.71 4.20
CA GLU A 460 -10.52 -22.82 5.00
C GLU A 460 -10.51 -22.56 6.52
N CYS A 461 -10.35 -21.29 6.93
CA CYS A 461 -10.45 -20.85 8.32
C CYS A 461 -11.86 -20.29 8.57
N HIS A 462 -12.84 -21.17 8.78
CA HIS A 462 -14.25 -20.79 8.77
C HIS A 462 -14.72 -20.06 10.05
N PRO A 463 -15.23 -18.82 9.96
CA PRO A 463 -15.65 -18.02 11.11
C PRO A 463 -17.05 -18.36 11.62
N VAL A 464 -17.32 -19.65 11.87
CA VAL A 464 -18.66 -20.17 12.21
C VAL A 464 -19.24 -19.52 13.48
N ASN A 465 -18.38 -19.25 14.45
CA ASN A 465 -18.66 -18.55 15.71
C ASN A 465 -19.22 -17.12 15.54
N PHE A 466 -18.95 -16.46 14.40
CA PHE A 466 -19.43 -15.10 14.13
C PHE A 466 -20.69 -15.05 13.26
N MET A 467 -21.08 -16.15 12.59
CA MET A 467 -22.17 -16.16 11.61
C MET A 467 -23.51 -15.65 12.15
N ALA A 468 -23.90 -16.07 13.35
CA ALA A 468 -25.14 -15.60 13.99
C ALA A 468 -25.12 -14.09 14.26
N LYS A 469 -23.95 -13.52 14.58
CA LYS A 469 -23.80 -12.08 14.82
C LYS A 469 -23.88 -11.30 13.51
N ILE A 470 -23.19 -11.75 12.46
CA ILE A 470 -23.12 -11.02 11.18
C ILE A 470 -24.39 -11.16 10.33
N PHE A 471 -25.17 -12.23 10.51
CA PHE A 471 -26.47 -12.40 9.85
C PHE A 471 -27.64 -11.81 10.65
N SER A 472 -27.36 -11.22 11.82
CA SER A 472 -28.38 -10.53 12.60
C SER A 472 -28.91 -9.30 11.86
N PRO A 473 -30.22 -8.98 11.96
CA PRO A 473 -30.79 -7.78 11.36
C PRO A 473 -30.07 -6.49 11.78
N HIS A 474 -29.63 -6.43 13.04
CA HIS A 474 -28.87 -5.30 13.59
C HIS A 474 -27.53 -5.09 12.88
N PHE A 475 -26.76 -6.17 12.67
CA PHE A 475 -25.50 -6.06 11.96
C PHE A 475 -25.70 -5.67 10.50
N LEU A 476 -26.70 -6.25 9.84
CA LEU A 476 -26.99 -5.96 8.43
C LEU A 476 -27.46 -4.50 8.22
N GLN A 477 -28.22 -3.95 9.16
CA GLN A 477 -28.57 -2.53 9.17
C GLN A 477 -27.34 -1.63 9.37
N LYS A 478 -26.45 -1.98 10.31
CA LYS A 478 -25.18 -1.26 10.52
C LYS A 478 -24.24 -1.35 9.31
N LEU A 479 -24.21 -2.49 8.64
CA LEU A 479 -23.40 -2.70 7.43
C LEU A 479 -23.92 -1.84 6.26
N GLN A 480 -25.24 -1.66 6.18
CA GLN A 480 -25.88 -0.79 5.19
C GLN A 480 -25.58 0.68 5.48
N GLY A 481 -25.52 1.08 6.76
CA GLY A 481 -25.25 2.46 7.14
C GLY A 481 -26.37 3.38 6.65
N GLU A 482 -25.98 4.53 6.10
CA GLU A 482 -26.90 5.53 5.53
C GLU A 482 -27.31 5.24 4.08
N GLU A 483 -26.74 4.21 3.45
CA GLU A 483 -27.03 3.87 2.06
C GLU A 483 -28.43 3.26 1.90
N LEU A 484 -29.10 3.52 0.78
CA LEU A 484 -30.42 2.95 0.48
C LEU A 484 -30.39 1.42 0.37
N TYR A 485 -29.27 0.86 -0.07
CA TYR A 485 -29.04 -0.57 -0.26
C TYR A 485 -27.59 -0.92 0.08
N LEU A 486 -27.35 -2.16 0.48
CA LEU A 486 -25.99 -2.67 0.65
C LEU A 486 -25.24 -2.70 -0.68
N ASP A 487 -23.96 -2.32 -0.63
CA ASP A 487 -23.07 -2.44 -1.78
C ASP A 487 -22.92 -3.89 -2.25
N ARG A 488 -22.67 -4.07 -3.55
CA ARG A 488 -22.64 -5.40 -4.17
C ARG A 488 -21.53 -6.29 -3.66
N LEU A 489 -20.38 -5.72 -3.28
CA LEU A 489 -19.26 -6.48 -2.76
C LEU A 489 -19.62 -7.07 -1.39
N SER A 490 -20.19 -6.26 -0.51
CA SER A 490 -20.70 -6.70 0.80
C SER A 490 -21.74 -7.81 0.66
N LEU A 491 -22.70 -7.67 -0.27
CA LEU A 491 -23.69 -8.71 -0.56
C LEU A 491 -23.03 -10.01 -1.06
N ALA A 492 -22.05 -9.91 -1.97
CA ALA A 492 -21.33 -11.07 -2.48
C ALA A 492 -20.53 -11.77 -1.38
N GLN A 493 -19.85 -11.02 -0.50
CA GLN A 493 -19.11 -11.56 0.63
C GLN A 493 -20.04 -12.27 1.63
N LEU A 494 -21.18 -11.66 1.98
CA LEU A 494 -22.20 -12.29 2.83
C LEU A 494 -22.73 -13.59 2.20
N THR A 495 -23.02 -13.56 0.90
CA THR A 495 -23.51 -14.75 0.17
C THR A 495 -22.46 -15.85 0.17
N GLN A 496 -21.20 -15.54 -0.10
CA GLN A 496 -20.12 -16.53 -0.13
C GLN A 496 -19.85 -17.09 1.27
N LEU A 497 -19.85 -16.26 2.32
CA LEU A 497 -19.74 -16.72 3.71
C LEU A 497 -20.87 -17.68 4.10
N PHE A 498 -22.11 -17.36 3.69
CA PHE A 498 -23.25 -18.24 3.91
C PHE A 498 -23.07 -19.57 3.18
N LEU A 499 -22.70 -19.55 1.89
CA LEU A 499 -22.46 -20.76 1.12
C LEU A 499 -21.33 -21.60 1.71
N THR A 500 -20.21 -20.99 2.10
CA THR A 500 -19.10 -21.69 2.77
C THR A 500 -19.56 -22.35 4.06
N SER A 501 -20.35 -21.66 4.88
CA SER A 501 -20.88 -22.23 6.12
C SER A 501 -21.81 -23.42 5.87
N VAL A 502 -22.58 -23.40 4.79
CA VAL A 502 -23.51 -24.49 4.43
C VAL A 502 -22.79 -25.67 3.78
N LEU A 503 -21.79 -25.41 2.93
CA LEU A 503 -21.10 -26.43 2.13
C LEU A 503 -19.89 -27.04 2.87
N GLU A 504 -19.05 -26.20 3.48
CA GLU A 504 -17.76 -26.62 4.06
C GLU A 504 -17.87 -26.93 5.57
N CYS A 505 -18.96 -26.56 6.25
CA CYS A 505 -19.15 -26.81 7.69
C CYS A 505 -20.41 -27.68 7.97
N PRO A 506 -20.29 -29.02 8.00
CA PRO A 506 -21.44 -29.93 8.21
C PRO A 506 -22.21 -29.72 9.52
N PHE A 507 -21.55 -29.18 10.54
CA PHE A 507 -22.12 -28.89 11.85
C PHE A 507 -22.85 -27.54 11.92
N TYR A 508 -22.79 -26.72 10.88
CA TYR A 508 -23.45 -25.42 10.87
C TYR A 508 -24.97 -25.57 10.85
N LYS A 509 -25.62 -25.21 11.96
CA LYS A 509 -27.08 -25.12 12.11
C LYS A 509 -27.55 -23.69 12.37
N GLY A 510 -26.70 -22.70 12.06
CA GLY A 510 -26.95 -21.30 12.38
C GLY A 510 -27.99 -20.63 11.48
N GLN A 511 -28.19 -19.32 11.71
CA GLN A 511 -29.17 -18.52 10.99
C GLN A 511 -28.91 -18.53 9.47
N LYS A 512 -29.97 -18.67 8.68
CA LYS A 512 -29.89 -18.55 7.21
C LYS A 512 -29.88 -17.08 6.82
N LEU A 513 -29.06 -16.74 5.83
CA LEU A 513 -29.05 -15.40 5.23
C LEU A 513 -30.34 -15.20 4.41
N LEU A 514 -31.06 -14.10 4.63
CA LEU A 514 -32.28 -13.80 3.88
C LEU A 514 -31.96 -13.58 2.39
N SER A 515 -32.84 -14.02 1.49
CA SER A 515 -32.64 -13.94 0.03
C SER A 515 -32.40 -12.53 -0.49
N LYS A 516 -32.96 -11.49 0.15
CA LYS A 516 -32.71 -10.08 -0.20
C LYS A 516 -31.26 -9.64 0.00
N TYR A 517 -30.49 -10.36 0.83
CA TYR A 517 -29.08 -10.11 1.09
C TYR A 517 -28.17 -11.07 0.32
N GLN A 518 -28.72 -11.86 -0.60
CA GLN A 518 -27.97 -12.78 -1.44
C GLN A 518 -27.79 -12.22 -2.85
N VAL A 519 -26.61 -12.40 -3.43
CA VAL A 519 -26.39 -12.18 -4.86
C VAL A 519 -26.89 -13.36 -5.65
N ARG A 520 -27.19 -13.14 -6.94
CA ARG A 520 -27.54 -14.22 -7.88
C ARG A 520 -26.33 -14.78 -8.65
N SER A 521 -25.23 -14.02 -8.66
CA SER A 521 -24.00 -14.33 -9.38
C SER A 521 -22.83 -13.67 -8.66
N PHE A 522 -21.73 -14.41 -8.50
CA PHE A 522 -20.47 -13.86 -8.03
C PHE A 522 -19.69 -13.13 -9.12
N LEU A 523 -20.04 -13.35 -10.39
CA LEU A 523 -19.57 -12.58 -11.52
C LEU A 523 -20.53 -11.42 -11.79
N THR A 524 -20.15 -10.21 -11.38
CA THR A 524 -20.95 -8.98 -11.52
C THR A 524 -20.06 -7.81 -11.97
N PRO A 525 -20.55 -6.90 -12.83
CA PRO A 525 -19.81 -5.69 -13.19
C PRO A 525 -19.34 -4.93 -11.94
N CYS A 526 -18.09 -4.47 -11.97
CA CYS A 526 -17.43 -3.64 -10.96
C CYS A 526 -17.03 -4.32 -9.63
N CYS A 527 -17.63 -5.46 -9.26
CA CYS A 527 -17.27 -6.20 -8.03
C CYS A 527 -17.51 -7.71 -8.25
N SER A 528 -16.47 -8.48 -8.61
CA SER A 528 -16.59 -9.93 -8.81
C SER A 528 -15.74 -10.72 -7.82
N LEU A 529 -16.36 -11.73 -7.19
CA LEU A 529 -15.66 -12.77 -6.43
C LEU A 529 -15.20 -13.92 -7.32
N GLU A 530 -15.29 -13.75 -8.64
CA GLU A 530 -14.76 -14.65 -9.67
C GLU A 530 -13.97 -13.83 -10.70
N THR A 531 -13.05 -14.47 -11.43
CA THR A 531 -12.41 -13.86 -12.61
C THR A 531 -13.09 -14.35 -13.88
N PRO A 532 -13.60 -13.46 -14.76
CA PRO A 532 -14.08 -13.89 -16.07
C PRO A 532 -12.92 -14.52 -16.85
N VAL A 533 -13.17 -15.68 -17.44
CA VAL A 533 -12.17 -16.37 -18.27
C VAL A 533 -11.73 -15.49 -19.43
N ASP A 534 -10.42 -15.49 -19.72
CA ASP A 534 -9.87 -14.84 -20.92
C ASP A 534 -10.53 -15.37 -22.20
N PHE A 535 -10.94 -14.45 -23.08
CA PHE A 535 -11.68 -14.81 -24.29
C PHE A 535 -10.88 -15.67 -25.25
N GLN A 536 -9.58 -15.41 -25.41
CA GLN A 536 -8.73 -16.12 -26.35
C GLN A 536 -8.41 -17.52 -25.84
N LEU A 537 -8.07 -17.65 -24.55
CA LEU A 537 -7.87 -18.94 -23.91
C LEU A 537 -9.15 -19.79 -23.97
N PHE A 538 -10.30 -19.19 -23.64
CA PHE A 538 -11.59 -19.86 -23.74
C PHE A 538 -11.89 -20.33 -25.17
N ARG A 539 -11.61 -19.49 -26.19
CA ARG A 539 -11.82 -19.85 -27.59
C ARG A 539 -10.94 -21.02 -28.02
N SER A 540 -9.68 -21.04 -27.60
CA SER A 540 -8.74 -22.14 -27.87
C SER A 540 -9.27 -23.45 -27.29
N VAL A 541 -9.57 -23.48 -25.99
CA VAL A 541 -10.10 -24.67 -25.30
C VAL A 541 -11.44 -25.11 -25.92
N LYS A 542 -12.34 -24.18 -26.21
CA LYS A 542 -13.62 -24.48 -26.87
C LYS A 542 -13.42 -25.17 -28.22
N THR A 543 -12.42 -24.75 -28.99
CA THR A 543 -12.13 -25.35 -30.31
C THR A 543 -11.62 -26.77 -30.13
N GLY A 544 -10.65 -26.99 -29.23
CA GLY A 544 -10.15 -28.34 -28.92
C GLY A 544 -11.24 -29.27 -28.37
N LEU A 545 -12.19 -28.76 -27.58
CA LEU A 545 -13.34 -29.54 -27.11
C LEU A 545 -14.29 -29.94 -28.24
N ILE A 546 -14.49 -29.08 -29.25
CA ILE A 546 -15.31 -29.43 -30.42
C ILE A 546 -14.65 -30.56 -31.21
N ASP A 547 -13.33 -30.52 -31.35
CA ASP A 547 -12.60 -31.57 -32.06
C ASP A 547 -12.58 -32.88 -31.28
N LEU A 548 -12.41 -32.81 -29.96
CA LEU A 548 -12.41 -33.96 -29.08
C LEU A 548 -13.78 -34.65 -28.99
N LEU A 549 -14.85 -33.87 -28.87
CA LEU A 549 -16.21 -34.37 -28.67
C LEU A 549 -17.00 -34.48 -29.98
N GLY A 550 -16.40 -34.13 -31.11
CA GLY A 550 -17.01 -34.09 -32.44
C GLY A 550 -17.98 -32.93 -32.70
N ALA A 551 -18.61 -32.36 -31.67
CA ALA A 551 -19.58 -31.26 -31.85
C ALA A 551 -19.73 -30.33 -30.64
N ARG A 552 -20.19 -29.11 -30.89
CA ARG A 552 -20.49 -28.12 -29.84
C ARG A 552 -21.64 -28.55 -28.92
N VAL A 553 -22.55 -29.41 -29.37
CA VAL A 553 -23.76 -29.77 -28.61
C VAL A 553 -23.47 -30.50 -27.29
N TYR A 554 -22.30 -31.12 -27.15
CA TYR A 554 -21.91 -31.98 -26.01
C TYR A 554 -21.46 -31.25 -24.74
N PHE A 555 -21.39 -29.93 -24.75
CA PHE A 555 -21.00 -29.17 -23.57
C PHE A 555 -21.82 -27.88 -23.45
N ALA A 556 -21.87 -27.28 -22.28
CA ALA A 556 -22.44 -25.94 -22.08
C ALA A 556 -21.31 -24.96 -21.73
N SER A 557 -21.49 -23.67 -22.03
CA SER A 557 -20.47 -22.66 -21.76
C SER A 557 -21.03 -21.60 -20.82
N LYS A 558 -20.19 -21.10 -19.91
CA LYS A 558 -20.53 -20.01 -18.97
C LYS A 558 -21.82 -20.31 -18.20
N VAL A 559 -21.93 -21.53 -17.66
CA VAL A 559 -23.13 -22.01 -16.97
C VAL A 559 -23.21 -21.37 -15.58
N LEU A 560 -24.26 -20.59 -15.33
CA LEU A 560 -24.54 -20.05 -14.00
C LEU A 560 -25.21 -21.13 -13.15
N THR A 561 -24.56 -21.50 -12.06
CA THR A 561 -25.10 -22.45 -11.08
C THR A 561 -26.17 -21.78 -10.21
N PRO A 562 -27.11 -22.55 -9.62
CA PRO A 562 -28.01 -22.05 -8.58
C PRO A 562 -27.29 -21.50 -7.34
N TYR A 563 -25.99 -21.79 -7.20
CA TYR A 563 -25.12 -21.40 -6.10
C TYR A 563 -24.18 -20.24 -6.47
N CYS A 564 -24.63 -19.38 -7.39
CA CYS A 564 -23.99 -18.11 -7.78
C CYS A 564 -22.65 -18.20 -8.53
N TYR A 565 -22.06 -19.38 -8.68
CA TYR A 565 -20.82 -19.59 -9.44
C TYR A 565 -21.08 -19.71 -10.95
N THR A 566 -20.15 -19.19 -11.75
CA THR A 566 -20.16 -19.35 -13.20
C THR A 566 -19.15 -20.41 -13.63
N ILE A 567 -19.60 -21.55 -14.17
CA ILE A 567 -18.73 -22.60 -14.69
C ILE A 567 -18.32 -22.25 -16.13
N ASP A 568 -17.02 -22.29 -16.45
CA ASP A 568 -16.54 -21.90 -17.78
C ASP A 568 -17.05 -22.86 -18.87
N VAL A 569 -16.94 -24.18 -18.64
CA VAL A 569 -17.57 -25.24 -19.44
C VAL A 569 -18.15 -26.34 -18.54
N GLU A 570 -19.40 -26.75 -18.79
CA GLU A 570 -20.04 -27.91 -18.14
C GLU A 570 -20.16 -29.05 -19.16
N ILE A 571 -19.77 -30.26 -18.77
CA ILE A 571 -19.96 -31.50 -19.54
C ILE A 571 -20.79 -32.46 -18.69
N LYS A 572 -21.76 -33.15 -19.30
CA LYS A 572 -22.64 -34.12 -18.64
C LYS A 572 -22.27 -35.51 -19.11
N LEU A 573 -22.18 -36.46 -18.18
CA LEU A 573 -21.91 -37.86 -18.47
C LEU A 573 -23.04 -38.75 -17.93
N ASP A 574 -23.33 -39.83 -18.65
CA ASP A 574 -24.19 -40.91 -18.18
C ASP A 574 -23.45 -41.87 -17.22
N GLU A 575 -24.10 -42.97 -16.85
CA GLU A 575 -23.58 -43.97 -15.91
C GLU A 575 -22.35 -44.69 -16.48
N GLU A 576 -22.33 -44.92 -17.79
CA GLU A 576 -21.24 -45.54 -18.54
C GLU A 576 -20.06 -44.58 -18.78
N GLY A 577 -20.25 -43.29 -18.50
CA GLY A 577 -19.24 -42.24 -18.68
C GLY A 577 -19.19 -41.64 -20.09
N LEU A 578 -20.20 -41.90 -20.92
CA LEU A 578 -20.36 -41.29 -22.24
C LEU A 578 -20.85 -39.85 -22.12
N VAL A 579 -20.47 -39.02 -23.09
CA VAL A 579 -20.81 -37.60 -23.08
C VAL A 579 -22.22 -37.38 -23.60
N LEU A 580 -23.06 -36.79 -22.77
CA LEU A 580 -24.43 -36.44 -23.11
C LEU A 580 -24.51 -35.06 -23.77
N PRO A 581 -25.45 -34.84 -24.71
CA PRO A 581 -25.74 -33.50 -25.21
C PRO A 581 -26.14 -32.54 -24.08
N SER A 582 -25.63 -31.31 -24.13
CA SER A 582 -25.80 -30.30 -23.08
C SER A 582 -27.26 -29.95 -22.75
N ALA A 583 -28.18 -30.11 -23.70
CA ALA A 583 -29.61 -29.88 -23.52
C ALA A 583 -30.32 -30.99 -22.72
N VAL A 584 -29.70 -32.16 -22.55
CA VAL A 584 -30.26 -33.29 -21.79
C VAL A 584 -30.17 -33.01 -20.29
N HIS A 585 -31.26 -33.24 -19.56
CA HIS A 585 -31.34 -33.04 -18.10
C HIS A 585 -31.68 -34.31 -17.32
N GLU A 586 -32.15 -35.34 -18.01
CA GLU A 586 -32.44 -36.68 -17.50
C GLU A 586 -31.21 -37.58 -17.66
N ASP A 587 -31.10 -38.65 -16.87
CA ASP A 587 -30.02 -39.64 -16.93
C ASP A 587 -28.58 -39.10 -16.78
N VAL A 588 -28.44 -37.87 -16.26
CA VAL A 588 -27.14 -37.28 -15.96
C VAL A 588 -26.59 -37.89 -14.66
N HIS A 589 -25.70 -38.86 -14.79
CA HIS A 589 -25.04 -39.48 -13.65
C HIS A 589 -23.93 -38.59 -13.08
N LYS A 590 -23.16 -37.91 -13.94
CA LYS A 590 -22.02 -37.09 -13.53
C LYS A 590 -21.96 -35.76 -14.27
N ARG A 591 -21.53 -34.71 -13.55
CA ARG A 591 -21.29 -33.38 -14.12
C ARG A 591 -19.83 -32.99 -13.96
N VAL A 592 -19.17 -32.65 -15.06
CA VAL A 592 -17.81 -32.15 -15.08
C VAL A 592 -17.85 -30.63 -15.21
N ALA A 593 -17.21 -29.93 -14.28
CA ALA A 593 -16.99 -28.50 -14.33
C ALA A 593 -15.55 -28.24 -14.77
N LEU A 594 -15.38 -27.74 -15.99
CA LEU A 594 -14.08 -27.34 -16.50
C LEU A 594 -13.80 -25.89 -16.06
N CYS A 595 -12.76 -25.71 -15.25
CA CYS A 595 -12.25 -24.40 -14.85
C CYS A 595 -11.07 -24.03 -15.75
N ILE A 596 -11.26 -23.07 -16.64
CA ILE A 596 -10.24 -22.60 -17.57
C ILE A 596 -9.54 -21.43 -16.92
N ASP A 597 -8.34 -21.68 -16.40
CA ASP A 597 -7.66 -20.73 -15.53
C ASP A 597 -6.60 -19.93 -16.27
N ASP A 598 -6.93 -18.68 -16.59
CA ASP A 598 -6.04 -17.71 -17.23
C ASP A 598 -5.01 -17.13 -16.25
N PRO A 599 -3.98 -16.40 -16.71
CA PRO A 599 -2.94 -15.85 -15.83
C PRO A 599 -3.45 -14.98 -14.69
N LYS A 600 -4.61 -14.33 -14.83
CA LYS A 600 -5.19 -13.46 -13.79
C LYS A 600 -5.76 -14.25 -12.61
N ARG A 601 -5.98 -15.56 -12.77
CA ARG A 601 -6.47 -16.48 -11.74
C ARG A 601 -5.36 -17.03 -10.84
N PHE A 602 -4.09 -16.79 -11.20
CA PHE A 602 -2.92 -17.18 -10.43
C PHE A 602 -2.23 -15.98 -9.80
N SER A 603 -1.36 -16.24 -8.82
CA SER A 603 -0.38 -15.24 -8.36
C SER A 603 0.53 -14.81 -9.51
N LEU A 604 0.98 -13.56 -9.52
CA LEU A 604 1.81 -13.04 -10.60
C LEU A 604 3.21 -13.67 -10.67
N ASN A 605 3.77 -14.01 -9.51
CA ASN A 605 5.14 -14.50 -9.37
C ASN A 605 5.25 -16.03 -9.25
N SER A 606 4.12 -16.75 -9.26
CA SER A 606 4.11 -18.21 -9.16
C SER A 606 2.86 -18.82 -9.80
N LYS A 607 2.82 -20.13 -10.01
CA LYS A 607 1.65 -20.86 -10.54
C LYS A 607 0.60 -21.18 -9.45
N HIS A 608 0.56 -20.40 -8.38
CA HIS A 608 -0.35 -20.63 -7.25
C HIS A 608 -1.73 -20.02 -7.51
N LEU A 609 -2.80 -20.81 -7.37
CA LEU A 609 -4.17 -20.39 -7.64
C LEU A 609 -4.69 -19.46 -6.53
N LEU A 610 -5.34 -18.35 -6.91
CA LEU A 610 -5.85 -17.36 -5.96
C LEU A 610 -7.06 -17.88 -5.18
N GLY A 611 -7.29 -17.32 -3.98
CA GLY A 611 -8.27 -17.85 -3.02
C GLY A 611 -9.69 -17.86 -3.53
N LYS A 612 -10.07 -16.84 -4.32
CA LYS A 612 -11.39 -16.74 -4.94
C LYS A 612 -11.67 -17.84 -5.97
N GLU A 613 -10.63 -18.35 -6.64
CA GLU A 613 -10.75 -19.45 -7.60
C GLU A 613 -10.66 -20.80 -6.89
N ALA A 614 -9.80 -20.91 -5.88
CA ALA A 614 -9.68 -22.10 -5.04
C ALA A 614 -11.00 -22.43 -4.32
N ILE A 615 -11.64 -21.45 -3.67
CA ILE A 615 -12.91 -21.65 -2.98
C ILE A 615 -14.04 -22.06 -3.94
N LYS A 616 -14.08 -21.47 -5.14
CA LYS A 616 -15.03 -21.87 -6.19
C LYS A 616 -14.86 -23.35 -6.53
N GLN A 617 -13.63 -23.80 -6.76
CA GLN A 617 -13.38 -25.20 -7.07
C GLN A 617 -13.76 -26.13 -5.90
N ARG A 618 -13.48 -25.76 -4.64
CA ARG A 618 -13.92 -26.53 -3.47
C ARG A 618 -15.44 -26.63 -3.39
N HIS A 619 -16.14 -25.50 -3.49
CA HIS A 619 -17.59 -25.47 -3.45
C HIS A 619 -18.22 -26.28 -4.60
N LEU A 620 -17.70 -26.18 -5.82
CA LEU A 620 -18.19 -26.99 -6.95
C LEU A 620 -18.04 -28.50 -6.68
N ARG A 621 -16.93 -28.94 -6.08
CA ARG A 621 -16.75 -30.35 -5.68
C ARG A 621 -17.79 -30.79 -4.65
N LEU A 622 -18.05 -29.96 -3.64
CA LEU A 622 -19.07 -30.23 -2.61
C LEU A 622 -20.49 -30.22 -3.17
N LEU A 623 -20.73 -29.50 -4.27
CA LEU A 623 -21.98 -29.49 -5.02
C LEU A 623 -22.14 -30.69 -5.98
N GLY A 624 -21.19 -31.62 -5.98
CA GLY A 624 -21.24 -32.85 -6.78
C GLY A 624 -20.61 -32.75 -8.16
N TYR A 625 -19.93 -31.64 -8.48
CA TYR A 625 -19.19 -31.53 -9.75
C TYR A 625 -17.83 -32.22 -9.66
N GLN A 626 -17.46 -32.95 -10.72
CA GLN A 626 -16.07 -33.28 -10.98
C GLN A 626 -15.38 -32.03 -11.55
N VAL A 627 -14.56 -31.37 -10.74
CA VAL A 627 -13.82 -30.18 -11.18
C VAL A 627 -12.55 -30.60 -11.91
N VAL A 628 -12.42 -30.17 -13.17
CA VAL A 628 -11.21 -30.34 -13.98
C VAL A 628 -10.61 -28.97 -14.27
N GLN A 629 -9.35 -28.80 -13.89
CA GLN A 629 -8.62 -27.55 -14.09
C GLN A 629 -7.82 -27.58 -15.39
N ILE A 630 -7.91 -26.49 -16.16
CA ILE A 630 -7.15 -26.24 -17.38
C ILE A 630 -6.30 -24.97 -17.18
N PRO A 631 -5.04 -25.09 -16.74
CA PRO A 631 -4.19 -23.93 -16.49
C PRO A 631 -3.63 -23.36 -17.79
N TYR A 632 -3.56 -22.03 -17.89
CA TYR A 632 -3.02 -21.36 -19.08
C TYR A 632 -1.61 -21.82 -19.47
N TYR A 633 -0.73 -22.03 -18.48
CA TYR A 633 0.67 -22.41 -18.72
C TYR A 633 0.83 -23.85 -19.25
N GLU A 634 -0.20 -24.69 -19.15
CA GLU A 634 -0.22 -26.02 -19.77
C GLU A 634 -0.70 -25.94 -21.22
N ILE A 635 -1.54 -24.95 -21.56
CA ILE A 635 -2.00 -24.70 -22.93
C ILE A 635 -0.95 -23.96 -23.75
N GLU A 636 -0.24 -22.99 -23.16
CA GLU A 636 0.77 -22.17 -23.84
C GLU A 636 1.95 -22.98 -24.39
N VAL A 637 2.23 -24.16 -23.83
CA VAL A 637 3.33 -25.03 -24.29
C VAL A 637 2.93 -25.94 -25.46
N LEU A 638 1.64 -26.03 -25.77
CA LEU A 638 1.12 -26.88 -26.85
C LEU A 638 1.33 -26.19 -28.19
N LYS A 639 1.92 -26.92 -29.14
CA LYS A 639 2.36 -26.40 -30.44
C LYS A 639 1.33 -26.62 -31.55
N SER A 640 0.42 -27.56 -31.35
CA SER A 640 -0.55 -27.95 -32.38
C SER A 640 -1.96 -28.16 -31.82
N ARG A 641 -2.93 -28.13 -32.73
CA ARG A 641 -4.33 -28.43 -32.41
C ARG A 641 -4.53 -29.89 -31.98
N GLY A 642 -3.74 -30.83 -32.54
CA GLY A 642 -3.75 -32.23 -32.12
C GLY A 642 -3.27 -32.41 -30.68
N GLU A 643 -2.16 -31.76 -30.30
CA GLU A 643 -1.66 -31.77 -28.91
C GLU A 643 -2.68 -31.21 -27.92
N LEU A 644 -3.45 -30.18 -28.31
CA LEU A 644 -4.55 -29.65 -27.50
C LEU A 644 -5.66 -30.69 -27.27
N VAL A 645 -6.05 -31.43 -28.31
CA VAL A 645 -7.07 -32.48 -28.21
C VAL A 645 -6.60 -33.60 -27.30
N GLU A 646 -5.37 -34.11 -27.49
CA GLU A 646 -4.79 -35.15 -26.63
C GLU A 646 -4.69 -34.70 -25.17
N TYR A 647 -4.30 -33.45 -24.95
CA TYR A 647 -4.25 -32.85 -23.61
C TYR A 647 -5.63 -32.80 -22.96
N LEU A 648 -6.66 -32.32 -23.68
CA LEU A 648 -8.03 -32.25 -23.18
C LEU A 648 -8.61 -33.65 -22.92
N GLN A 649 -8.34 -34.61 -23.80
CA GLN A 649 -8.73 -36.00 -23.63
C GLN A 649 -8.15 -36.57 -22.33
N ARG A 650 -6.85 -36.37 -22.09
CA ARG A 650 -6.17 -36.84 -20.87
C ARG A 650 -6.71 -36.18 -19.61
N LYS A 651 -7.07 -34.89 -19.68
CA LYS A 651 -7.62 -34.14 -18.53
C LYS A 651 -9.04 -34.55 -18.19
N LEU A 652 -9.88 -34.82 -19.20
CA LEU A 652 -11.29 -35.16 -19.03
C LEU A 652 -11.52 -36.66 -18.78
N PHE A 653 -10.76 -37.51 -19.49
CA PHE A 653 -10.95 -38.95 -19.57
C PHE A 653 -9.64 -39.73 -19.29
N PRO A 654 -9.05 -39.61 -18.09
CA PRO A 654 -7.74 -40.19 -17.78
C PRO A 654 -7.71 -41.73 -17.81
N GLN A 655 -8.86 -42.39 -17.65
CA GLN A 655 -8.97 -43.86 -17.65
C GLN A 655 -9.20 -44.46 -19.06
N SER A 656 -9.32 -43.62 -20.09
CA SER A 656 -9.66 -44.03 -21.46
C SER A 656 -8.45 -44.09 -22.40
N THR A 657 -7.24 -44.26 -21.86
CA THR A 657 -6.00 -44.37 -22.65
C THR A 657 -6.07 -45.59 -23.56
N GLY A 658 -6.51 -45.41 -24.80
CA GLY A 658 -6.67 -46.46 -25.81
C GLY A 658 -7.92 -46.34 -26.68
N VAL A 659 -8.90 -45.50 -26.30
CA VAL A 659 -10.09 -45.23 -27.11
C VAL A 659 -9.97 -43.82 -27.70
N CYS A 660 -9.61 -43.72 -28.98
CA CYS A 660 -9.94 -42.53 -29.76
C CYS A 660 -11.47 -42.49 -29.90
N TRP A 661 -12.08 -41.40 -29.42
CA TRP A 661 -13.49 -41.11 -29.63
C TRP A 661 -13.70 -40.44 -30.98
#